data_AF-A0A2I5HI66-F1
#
_entry.id   AF-A0A2I5HI66-F1
#
_cell.length_a   1.000
_cell.length_b   1.000
_cell.length_c   1.000
_cell.angle_alpha   90.00
_cell.angle_beta   90.00
_cell.angle_gamma   90.00
#
_symmetry.space_group_name_H-M   'P 1'
#
loop_
_entity.id
_entity.type
_entity.pdbx_description
1 polymer ?
#
loop_
_entity_poly.entity_id
_entity_poly.type
_entity_poly.pdbx_seq_one_letter_code
_entity_poly.pdbx_strand_id
1 'polypeptide(L)'
;MWPVGDYAGRITPTASEASPAANTSYYTLWQTWANEAIVGEGEQRDIAVERLYACLSNQESILDLGELNLRTLPLLPACVSTLNVSNNHLSALPDLPKGLRALTCAGNTLASLPVLPPTLQTLDCSQNTLSELQNVPPALTALNCSKNSLRELSHLPDTLQSLDCSGNMIASLSELPDNLQILDCSGNRLEVLPDLPPSLKTLNCAVNGLIGFPFMPFSLQTLNCSYNELTGLPPFPDSLINLDIAYNEFNSLPPLPPLLATFICTNNPLHQFPVLPLSLQRLTCASTSLTALPPLPSALQELHCQNNELIFLPELPASLTDLNCSNNYLVRMPALPDSLISLDCSHNRLETLSILPNSLQFLIILHNRLTTLPQLSESLRFLNCSSNGITVLPDLPNTLNSLYCYANRLETLPTLPDTLQELGYSGNPLTTLPELPASLISLNNSESAGGAIAPLSFIQSIGYWFPFSQRAEMLTRFEGIANEENAEIFSRFLNRLQYRYRDPQYEDFRSQVKECLIRLADKPELREKLFMCAYESTLNCDDRISLTWNMMRVAEMAFTVEQEGHEGNLPEMIDIARQVFRIESLTEIANRKIQQILRVNNTFNEDLEVILGLQTQLRDALRLTHVAPDMYFFRFSHLTEIDVKTAERQVRVAENSRFESWLNNWEPWQMLLKRIDPLWYETAVNEKYAFVDGPDFQNRLDEKFQLHQVPPEARDDARYPLGKIVLAEKIHEIFVNQTRKILAAKEHSSLLEPLWTE
;
A
#
# COMPACT_ATOMS: atom_id res chain seq x y z
N MET A 1 -15.83 -17.47 -6.66
CA MET A 1 -17.24 -17.18 -6.93
C MET A 1 -18.02 -18.47 -7.06
N TRP A 2 -18.88 -18.78 -6.08
CA TRP A 2 -20.01 -19.71 -6.23
C TRP A 2 -21.32 -18.89 -6.19
N PRO A 3 -22.46 -19.37 -6.72
CA PRO A 3 -23.69 -18.60 -6.76
C PRO A 3 -24.34 -18.50 -5.36
N VAL A 4 -24.69 -17.29 -4.92
CA VAL A 4 -25.45 -17.09 -3.68
C VAL A 4 -26.91 -17.49 -3.94
N GLY A 5 -27.35 -18.60 -3.34
CA GLY A 5 -28.74 -19.04 -3.36
C GLY A 5 -29.52 -18.39 -2.21
N ASP A 6 -30.60 -17.67 -2.54
CA ASP A 6 -31.43 -16.97 -1.57
C ASP A 6 -32.38 -17.94 -0.83
N TYR A 7 -32.06 -18.26 0.43
CA TYR A 7 -32.79 -19.22 1.27
C TYR A 7 -33.64 -18.55 2.35
N ALA A 8 -34.51 -17.62 1.95
CA ALA A 8 -35.53 -17.02 2.81
C ALA A 8 -36.67 -18.01 3.17
N GLY A 9 -36.42 -18.97 4.07
CA GLY A 9 -37.40 -20.00 4.45
C GLY A 9 -37.24 -20.57 5.87
N ARG A 10 -37.93 -19.99 6.85
CA ARG A 10 -38.06 -20.58 8.21
C ARG A 10 -38.90 -21.86 8.17
N ILE A 11 -38.25 -23.02 8.16
CA ILE A 11 -38.94 -24.33 8.25
C ILE A 11 -39.13 -24.70 9.72
N THR A 12 -40.33 -24.51 10.26
CA THR A 12 -40.72 -25.13 11.53
C THR A 12 -40.85 -26.66 11.36
N PRO A 13 -40.25 -27.49 12.22
CA PRO A 13 -40.17 -28.93 11.99
C PRO A 13 -41.52 -29.64 12.14
N THR A 14 -42.07 -30.13 11.04
CA THR A 14 -43.18 -31.09 11.04
C THR A 14 -42.66 -32.49 11.30
N ALA A 15 -43.00 -33.10 12.45
CA ALA A 15 -42.53 -34.42 12.81
C ALA A 15 -43.14 -35.53 11.93
N SER A 16 -42.30 -36.33 11.26
CA SER A 16 -42.71 -37.58 10.60
C SER A 16 -41.55 -38.57 10.46
N GLU A 17 -41.41 -39.43 11.48
CA GLU A 17 -40.90 -40.82 11.44
C GLU A 17 -39.47 -41.17 10.94
N ALA A 18 -38.86 -42.11 11.67
CA ALA A 18 -37.72 -42.96 11.28
C ALA A 18 -36.38 -42.28 10.86
N SER A 19 -35.54 -42.01 11.86
CA SER A 19 -34.07 -41.99 11.68
C SER A 19 -33.39 -42.85 12.77
N PRO A 20 -32.20 -43.45 12.52
CA PRO A 20 -31.56 -44.36 13.46
C PRO A 20 -31.10 -43.65 14.74
N ALA A 21 -30.94 -44.41 15.83
CA ALA A 21 -30.48 -43.88 17.12
C ALA A 21 -29.14 -43.12 17.08
N ALA A 22 -28.31 -43.35 16.05
CA ALA A 22 -27.10 -42.58 15.79
C ALA A 22 -27.39 -41.10 15.45
N ASN A 23 -28.41 -40.81 14.64
CA ASN A 23 -28.74 -39.43 14.22
C ASN A 23 -29.27 -38.61 15.40
N THR A 24 -30.05 -39.23 16.30
CA THR A 24 -30.50 -38.61 17.56
C THR A 24 -29.33 -38.23 18.47
N SER A 25 -28.25 -39.03 18.46
CA SER A 25 -27.02 -38.74 19.20
C SER A 25 -26.31 -37.48 18.66
N TYR A 26 -26.08 -37.42 17.34
CA TYR A 26 -25.47 -36.25 16.69
C TYR A 26 -26.25 -34.96 16.96
N TYR A 27 -27.57 -34.97 16.74
CA TYR A 27 -28.39 -33.77 16.94
C TYR A 27 -28.36 -33.28 18.40
N THR A 28 -28.35 -34.19 19.37
CA THR A 28 -28.25 -33.83 20.80
C THR A 28 -26.88 -33.20 21.12
N LEU A 29 -25.78 -33.73 20.57
CA LEU A 29 -24.44 -33.17 20.74
C LEU A 29 -24.31 -31.78 20.09
N TRP A 30 -24.85 -31.61 18.89
CA TRP A 30 -24.86 -30.33 18.17
C TRP A 30 -25.68 -29.26 18.88
N GLN A 31 -26.85 -29.61 19.42
CA GLN A 31 -27.64 -28.70 20.24
C GLN A 31 -26.93 -28.33 21.54
N THR A 32 -26.20 -29.25 22.18
CA THR A 32 -25.34 -28.89 23.35
C THR A 32 -24.28 -27.87 22.96
N TRP A 33 -23.52 -28.13 21.88
CA TRP A 33 -22.50 -27.20 21.37
C TRP A 33 -23.06 -25.83 20.94
N ALA A 34 -24.28 -25.77 20.40
CA ALA A 34 -24.93 -24.50 20.07
C ALA A 34 -25.27 -23.66 21.32
N ASN A 35 -25.64 -24.30 22.43
CA ASN A 35 -25.87 -23.63 23.72
C ASN A 35 -24.57 -23.19 24.43
N GLU A 36 -23.40 -23.61 23.94
CA GLU A 36 -22.07 -23.16 24.40
C GLU A 36 -21.55 -21.93 23.63
N ALA A 37 -22.40 -21.25 22.84
CA ALA A 37 -22.05 -20.01 22.15
C ALA A 37 -21.78 -18.86 23.14
N ILE A 38 -20.73 -18.08 22.91
CA ILE A 38 -20.39 -16.97 23.82
C ILE A 38 -21.30 -15.77 23.54
N VAL A 39 -22.08 -15.36 24.53
CA VAL A 39 -23.07 -14.29 24.40
C VAL A 39 -22.40 -12.95 24.08
N GLY A 40 -22.82 -12.34 22.97
CA GLY A 40 -22.29 -11.06 22.47
C GLY A 40 -21.27 -11.18 21.34
N GLU A 41 -20.77 -12.38 21.06
CA GLU A 41 -19.61 -12.61 20.17
C GLU A 41 -19.99 -12.98 18.72
N GLY A 42 -21.28 -12.91 18.37
CA GLY A 42 -21.76 -13.06 16.99
C GLY A 42 -21.70 -14.46 16.38
N GLU A 43 -21.44 -15.51 17.17
CA GLU A 43 -21.37 -16.90 16.68
C GLU A 43 -22.74 -17.41 16.19
N GLN A 44 -22.85 -17.73 14.90
CA GLN A 44 -24.06 -18.26 14.25
C GLN A 44 -24.15 -19.80 14.39
N ARG A 45 -24.06 -20.31 15.63
CA ARG A 45 -24.04 -21.76 15.90
C ARG A 45 -25.38 -22.44 15.58
N ASP A 46 -26.50 -21.72 15.67
CA ASP A 46 -27.82 -22.21 15.27
C ASP A 46 -27.88 -22.57 13.78
N ILE A 47 -27.45 -21.65 12.91
CA ILE A 47 -27.34 -21.86 11.46
C ILE A 47 -26.35 -22.99 11.17
N ALA A 48 -25.24 -23.09 11.91
CA ALA A 48 -24.30 -24.19 11.77
C ALA A 48 -24.94 -25.57 12.09
N VAL A 49 -25.81 -25.66 13.12
CA VAL A 49 -26.54 -26.90 13.43
C VAL A 49 -27.59 -27.23 12.37
N GLU A 50 -28.27 -26.23 11.79
CA GLU A 50 -29.19 -26.47 10.65
C GLU A 50 -28.45 -27.06 9.44
N ARG A 51 -27.29 -26.49 9.07
CA ARG A 51 -26.45 -27.01 7.96
C ARG A 51 -25.88 -28.40 8.26
N LEU A 52 -25.42 -28.67 9.49
CA LEU A 52 -24.97 -30.00 9.94
C LEU A 52 -26.10 -31.05 9.86
N TYR A 53 -27.31 -30.68 10.27
CA TYR A 53 -28.48 -31.56 10.22
C TYR A 53 -28.91 -31.86 8.78
N ALA A 54 -29.01 -30.85 7.91
CA ALA A 54 -29.33 -31.02 6.50
C ALA A 54 -28.32 -31.95 5.80
N CYS A 55 -27.02 -31.72 6.04
CA CYS A 55 -25.95 -32.57 5.51
C CYS A 55 -26.13 -34.06 5.90
N LEU A 56 -26.42 -34.34 7.18
CA LEU A 56 -26.62 -35.70 7.67
C LEU A 56 -27.95 -36.33 7.23
N SER A 57 -29.04 -35.56 7.13
CA SER A 57 -30.34 -36.06 6.68
C SER A 57 -30.36 -36.40 5.20
N ASN A 58 -29.70 -35.57 4.39
CA ASN A 58 -29.69 -35.65 2.93
C ASN A 58 -28.53 -36.53 2.40
N GLN A 59 -27.59 -36.92 3.28
CA GLN A 59 -26.32 -37.59 2.95
C GLN A 59 -25.46 -36.77 1.98
N GLU A 60 -25.43 -35.44 2.16
CA GLU A 60 -24.64 -34.55 1.34
C GLU A 60 -23.14 -34.76 1.61
N SER A 61 -22.36 -34.77 0.53
CA SER A 61 -20.91 -34.92 0.58
C SER A 61 -20.17 -33.59 0.76
N ILE A 62 -20.90 -32.48 0.75
CA ILE A 62 -20.39 -31.12 0.96
C ILE A 62 -20.99 -30.57 2.25
N LEU A 63 -20.19 -29.91 3.07
CA LEU A 63 -20.61 -29.18 4.25
C LEU A 63 -19.89 -27.83 4.28
N ASP A 64 -20.67 -26.75 4.32
CA ASP A 64 -20.16 -25.38 4.41
C ASP A 64 -20.59 -24.73 5.73
N LEU A 65 -19.63 -24.36 6.56
CA LEU A 65 -19.79 -23.64 7.82
C LEU A 65 -18.95 -22.35 7.83
N GLY A 66 -18.61 -21.81 6.64
CA GLY A 66 -17.86 -20.57 6.51
C GLY A 66 -18.71 -19.33 6.84
N GLU A 67 -18.04 -18.26 7.28
CA GLU A 67 -18.63 -16.92 7.55
C GLU A 67 -19.71 -16.92 8.67
N LEU A 68 -19.55 -17.82 9.65
CA LEU A 68 -20.47 -18.00 10.79
C LEU A 68 -19.89 -17.50 12.13
N ASN A 69 -18.73 -16.82 12.11
CA ASN A 69 -17.97 -16.32 13.27
C ASN A 69 -17.58 -17.39 14.32
N LEU A 70 -17.59 -18.67 13.96
CA LEU A 70 -17.46 -19.80 14.87
C LEU A 70 -16.09 -19.83 15.57
N ARG A 71 -16.08 -20.12 16.87
CA ARG A 71 -14.84 -20.26 17.67
C ARG A 71 -14.40 -21.69 17.91
N THR A 72 -15.34 -22.63 17.82
CA THR A 72 -15.09 -24.08 17.85
C THR A 72 -15.97 -24.76 16.80
N LEU A 73 -15.70 -26.03 16.49
CA LEU A 73 -16.56 -26.88 15.68
C LEU A 73 -16.97 -28.13 16.47
N PRO A 74 -18.18 -28.67 16.26
CA PRO A 74 -18.60 -29.93 16.88
C PRO A 74 -18.09 -31.14 16.08
N LEU A 75 -18.44 -32.34 16.54
CA LEU A 75 -18.21 -33.59 15.80
C LEU A 75 -18.91 -33.55 14.42
N LEU A 76 -18.14 -33.79 13.35
CA LEU A 76 -18.59 -33.65 11.96
C LEU A 76 -19.24 -34.95 11.41
N PRO A 77 -20.19 -34.86 10.45
CA PRO A 77 -20.78 -36.05 9.82
C PRO A 77 -19.74 -36.84 9.00
N ALA A 78 -19.75 -38.17 9.17
CA ALA A 78 -18.80 -39.06 8.48
C ALA A 78 -19.00 -39.19 6.95
N CYS A 79 -20.09 -38.63 6.40
CA CYS A 79 -20.38 -38.62 4.97
C CYS A 79 -19.71 -37.47 4.20
N VAL A 80 -19.19 -36.46 4.89
CA VAL A 80 -18.58 -35.27 4.26
C VAL A 80 -17.28 -35.63 3.55
N SER A 81 -17.21 -35.34 2.24
CA SER A 81 -15.98 -35.37 1.44
C SER A 81 -15.39 -33.98 1.18
N THR A 82 -16.17 -32.91 1.33
CA THR A 82 -15.76 -31.52 1.09
C THR A 82 -16.22 -30.66 2.26
N LEU A 83 -15.29 -30.04 2.97
CA LEU A 83 -15.56 -29.22 4.14
C LEU A 83 -15.03 -27.80 3.94
N ASN A 84 -15.93 -26.81 4.01
CA ASN A 84 -15.56 -25.40 4.14
C ASN A 84 -15.87 -24.90 5.56
N VAL A 85 -14.89 -24.27 6.21
CA VAL A 85 -14.98 -23.64 7.54
C VAL A 85 -14.26 -22.29 7.56
N SER A 86 -14.08 -21.66 6.39
CA SER A 86 -13.31 -20.42 6.25
C SER A 86 -13.96 -19.19 6.88
N ASN A 87 -13.18 -18.12 7.05
CA ASN A 87 -13.64 -16.81 7.53
C ASN A 87 -14.41 -16.93 8.87
N ASN A 88 -13.75 -17.56 9.85
CA ASN A 88 -14.28 -17.82 11.19
C ASN A 88 -13.20 -17.42 12.24
N HIS A 89 -13.39 -17.83 13.50
CA HIS A 89 -12.48 -17.52 14.61
C HIS A 89 -11.98 -18.80 15.29
N LEU A 90 -11.77 -19.86 14.50
CA LEU A 90 -11.34 -21.17 14.98
C LEU A 90 -9.86 -21.14 15.36
N SER A 91 -9.57 -21.52 16.61
CA SER A 91 -8.19 -21.70 17.10
C SER A 91 -7.66 -23.14 16.92
N ALA A 92 -8.56 -24.10 16.73
CA ALA A 92 -8.27 -25.50 16.40
C ALA A 92 -9.40 -26.12 15.56
N LEU A 93 -9.09 -27.21 14.84
CA LEU A 93 -10.07 -28.05 14.15
C LEU A 93 -10.26 -29.39 14.89
N PRO A 94 -11.46 -30.00 14.86
CA PRO A 94 -11.73 -31.31 15.43
C PRO A 94 -11.22 -32.44 14.53
N ASP A 95 -11.38 -33.69 14.98
CA ASP A 95 -11.13 -34.89 14.16
C ASP A 95 -11.88 -34.83 12.82
N LEU A 96 -11.14 -34.92 11.71
CA LEU A 96 -11.68 -34.78 10.37
C LEU A 96 -12.32 -36.09 9.85
N PRO A 97 -13.37 -36.01 9.01
CA PRO A 97 -13.96 -37.18 8.37
C PRO A 97 -12.94 -38.00 7.57
N LYS A 98 -12.89 -39.32 7.78
CA LYS A 98 -11.89 -40.21 7.13
C LYS A 98 -12.03 -40.31 5.60
N GLY A 99 -13.16 -39.85 5.05
CA GLY A 99 -13.43 -39.77 3.61
C GLY A 99 -13.18 -38.39 2.99
N LEU A 100 -12.65 -37.41 3.75
CA LEU A 100 -12.48 -36.04 3.29
C LEU A 100 -11.46 -35.95 2.14
N ARG A 101 -11.86 -35.30 1.05
CA ARG A 101 -11.09 -35.03 -0.18
C ARG A 101 -10.72 -33.56 -0.32
N ALA A 102 -11.55 -32.66 0.20
CA ALA A 102 -11.31 -31.23 0.16
C ALA A 102 -11.54 -30.57 1.53
N LEU A 103 -10.60 -29.76 1.97
CA LEU A 103 -10.68 -28.94 3.18
C LEU A 103 -10.30 -27.49 2.87
N THR A 104 -11.19 -26.57 3.21
CA THR A 104 -10.94 -25.12 3.20
C THR A 104 -11.18 -24.59 4.61
N CYS A 105 -10.10 -24.20 5.30
CA CYS A 105 -10.12 -23.60 6.64
C CYS A 105 -9.46 -22.22 6.68
N ALA A 106 -9.35 -21.57 5.51
CA ALA A 106 -8.72 -20.27 5.36
C ALA A 106 -9.36 -19.16 6.21
N GLY A 107 -8.59 -18.13 6.60
CA GLY A 107 -9.15 -16.98 7.33
C GLY A 107 -9.64 -17.36 8.74
N ASN A 108 -8.74 -17.93 9.54
CA ASN A 108 -9.00 -18.39 10.91
C ASN A 108 -7.78 -18.07 11.82
N THR A 109 -7.78 -18.54 13.06
CA THR A 109 -6.69 -18.37 14.03
C THR A 109 -6.02 -19.69 14.40
N LEU A 110 -5.93 -20.62 13.44
CA LEU A 110 -5.32 -21.93 13.64
C LEU A 110 -3.81 -21.79 13.85
N ALA A 111 -3.30 -22.30 14.97
CA ALA A 111 -1.86 -22.37 15.25
C ALA A 111 -1.23 -23.69 14.75
N SER A 112 -2.03 -24.74 14.60
CA SER A 112 -1.68 -26.03 14.03
C SER A 112 -2.89 -26.70 13.35
N LEU A 113 -2.66 -27.76 12.58
CA LEU A 113 -3.71 -28.59 11.98
C LEU A 113 -3.79 -29.96 12.68
N PRO A 114 -4.97 -30.60 12.77
CA PRO A 114 -5.11 -31.98 13.21
C PRO A 114 -4.54 -32.95 12.16
N VAL A 115 -4.44 -34.24 12.50
CA VAL A 115 -3.98 -35.28 11.57
C VAL A 115 -4.88 -35.32 10.34
N LEU A 116 -4.32 -34.93 9.19
CA LEU A 116 -5.05 -34.82 7.93
C LEU A 116 -5.37 -36.22 7.36
N PRO A 117 -6.58 -36.46 6.83
CA PRO A 117 -6.95 -37.76 6.31
C PRO A 117 -6.17 -38.09 5.02
N PRO A 118 -5.73 -39.34 4.81
CA PRO A 118 -4.89 -39.74 3.67
C PRO A 118 -5.61 -39.70 2.31
N THR A 119 -6.93 -39.44 2.33
CA THR A 119 -7.81 -39.26 1.16
C THR A 119 -7.88 -37.82 0.67
N LEU A 120 -7.25 -36.87 1.38
CA LEU A 120 -7.30 -35.44 1.05
C LEU A 120 -6.54 -35.14 -0.25
N GLN A 121 -7.21 -34.43 -1.15
CA GLN A 121 -6.74 -34.07 -2.50
C GLN A 121 -6.52 -32.56 -2.64
N THR A 122 -7.28 -31.73 -1.93
CA THR A 122 -7.09 -30.28 -1.89
C THR A 122 -7.15 -29.75 -0.46
N LEU A 123 -6.17 -28.93 -0.07
CA LEU A 123 -6.11 -28.24 1.22
C LEU A 123 -5.90 -26.75 1.00
N ASP A 124 -6.77 -25.93 1.57
CA ASP A 124 -6.56 -24.50 1.74
C ASP A 124 -6.64 -24.15 3.24
N CYS A 125 -5.47 -23.86 3.82
CA CYS A 125 -5.29 -23.38 5.18
C CYS A 125 -4.69 -21.97 5.22
N SER A 126 -4.89 -21.19 4.15
CA SER A 126 -4.33 -19.83 4.03
C SER A 126 -4.85 -18.86 5.11
N GLN A 127 -4.18 -17.72 5.32
CA GLN A 127 -4.65 -16.66 6.23
C GLN A 127 -4.95 -17.20 7.64
N ASN A 128 -3.95 -17.82 8.24
CA ASN A 128 -3.99 -18.44 9.57
C ASN A 128 -2.67 -18.11 10.33
N THR A 129 -2.46 -18.73 11.48
CA THR A 129 -1.28 -18.51 12.34
C THR A 129 -0.35 -19.74 12.42
N LEU A 130 -0.36 -20.60 11.39
CA LEU A 130 0.46 -21.82 11.36
C LEU A 130 1.96 -21.46 11.35
N SER A 131 2.73 -21.97 12.30
CA SER A 131 4.19 -21.84 12.34
C SER A 131 4.92 -23.00 11.67
N GLU A 132 4.26 -24.15 11.55
CA GLU A 132 4.75 -25.39 10.94
C GLU A 132 3.62 -26.08 10.15
N LEU A 133 3.99 -26.86 9.13
CA LEU A 133 3.06 -27.69 8.37
C LEU A 133 3.76 -29.00 7.97
N GLN A 134 3.60 -30.04 8.79
CA GLN A 134 4.22 -31.35 8.59
C GLN A 134 3.19 -32.43 8.21
N ASN A 135 3.66 -33.53 7.61
CA ASN A 135 2.86 -34.72 7.30
C ASN A 135 1.66 -34.44 6.35
N VAL A 136 1.91 -33.71 5.27
CA VAL A 136 0.93 -33.44 4.20
C VAL A 136 0.48 -34.77 3.54
N PRO A 137 -0.82 -35.01 3.29
CA PRO A 137 -1.31 -36.28 2.73
C PRO A 137 -0.71 -36.65 1.36
N PRO A 138 -0.37 -37.93 1.11
CA PRO A 138 0.27 -38.36 -0.14
C PRO A 138 -0.65 -38.32 -1.38
N ALA A 139 -1.94 -38.05 -1.20
CA ALA A 139 -2.93 -37.89 -2.27
C ALA A 139 -3.20 -36.42 -2.66
N LEU A 140 -2.49 -35.46 -2.03
CA LEU A 140 -2.77 -34.04 -2.17
C LEU A 140 -2.27 -33.48 -3.52
N THR A 141 -3.20 -33.08 -4.39
CA THR A 141 -2.92 -32.49 -5.70
C THR A 141 -2.83 -30.96 -5.67
N ALA A 142 -3.42 -30.30 -4.66
CA ALA A 142 -3.30 -28.85 -4.48
C ALA A 142 -3.18 -28.46 -2.99
N LEU A 143 -2.21 -27.59 -2.69
CA LEU A 143 -1.98 -27.01 -1.37
C LEU A 143 -1.96 -25.49 -1.47
N ASN A 144 -2.81 -24.82 -0.67
CA ASN A 144 -2.64 -23.42 -0.30
C ASN A 144 -2.40 -23.31 1.20
N CYS A 145 -1.22 -22.81 1.58
CA CYS A 145 -0.84 -22.49 2.96
C CYS A 145 -0.36 -21.03 3.08
N SER A 146 -0.74 -20.16 2.13
CA SER A 146 -0.32 -18.77 2.07
C SER A 146 -0.71 -17.93 3.29
N LYS A 147 -0.04 -16.80 3.52
CA LYS A 147 -0.35 -15.83 4.58
C LYS A 147 -0.45 -16.49 5.96
N ASN A 148 0.54 -17.31 6.29
CA ASN A 148 0.74 -17.96 7.58
C ASN A 148 2.06 -17.46 8.21
N SER A 149 2.63 -18.19 9.17
CA SER A 149 3.94 -17.89 9.77
C SER A 149 4.96 -19.03 9.57
N LEU A 150 4.80 -19.82 8.50
CA LEU A 150 5.67 -20.96 8.18
C LEU A 150 7.10 -20.50 7.94
N ARG A 151 8.08 -21.17 8.56
CA ARG A 151 9.52 -20.91 8.37
C ARG A 151 10.21 -21.91 7.44
N GLU A 152 9.62 -23.08 7.30
CA GLU A 152 10.06 -24.18 6.45
C GLU A 152 8.83 -24.84 5.81
N LEU A 153 9.02 -25.47 4.66
CA LEU A 153 8.04 -26.36 4.04
C LEU A 153 8.81 -27.52 3.40
N SER A 154 8.55 -28.73 3.87
CA SER A 154 9.31 -29.94 3.53
C SER A 154 8.37 -31.14 3.33
N HIS A 155 8.89 -32.19 2.67
CA HIS A 155 8.16 -33.43 2.41
C HIS A 155 6.82 -33.23 1.66
N LEU A 156 6.86 -32.43 0.59
CA LEU A 156 5.77 -32.30 -0.38
C LEU A 156 5.50 -33.65 -1.08
N PRO A 157 4.24 -34.01 -1.36
CA PRO A 157 3.92 -35.27 -2.01
C PRO A 157 4.09 -35.22 -3.54
N ASP A 158 4.57 -36.31 -4.14
CA ASP A 158 4.79 -36.47 -5.59
C ASP A 158 3.54 -36.20 -6.45
N THR A 159 2.34 -36.27 -5.85
CA THR A 159 1.04 -36.04 -6.49
C THR A 159 0.66 -34.56 -6.61
N LEU A 160 1.42 -33.65 -5.99
CA LEU A 160 1.14 -32.22 -5.95
C LEU A 160 1.33 -31.56 -7.32
N GLN A 161 0.31 -30.83 -7.77
CA GLN A 161 0.29 -30.12 -9.06
C GLN A 161 0.22 -28.60 -8.90
N SER A 162 -0.25 -28.11 -7.74
CA SER A 162 -0.31 -26.70 -7.40
C SER A 162 0.11 -26.47 -5.95
N LEU A 163 1.05 -25.55 -5.73
CA LEU A 163 1.47 -25.09 -4.41
C LEU A 163 1.39 -23.56 -4.35
N ASP A 164 0.65 -23.03 -3.39
CA ASP A 164 0.72 -21.64 -2.94
C ASP A 164 1.17 -21.62 -1.48
N CYS A 165 2.41 -21.20 -1.24
CA CYS A 165 2.98 -20.96 0.08
C CYS A 165 3.35 -19.48 0.29
N SER A 166 2.74 -18.58 -0.50
CA SER A 166 3.06 -17.14 -0.51
C SER A 166 2.81 -16.43 0.83
N GLY A 167 3.49 -15.31 1.10
CA GLY A 167 3.24 -14.49 2.29
C GLY A 167 3.57 -15.16 3.61
N ASN A 168 4.60 -16.01 3.66
CA ASN A 168 5.07 -16.72 4.85
C ASN A 168 6.45 -16.16 5.29
N MET A 169 7.21 -16.91 6.10
CA MET A 169 8.57 -16.57 6.53
C MET A 169 9.60 -17.62 6.05
N ILE A 170 9.31 -18.31 4.94
CA ILE A 170 10.11 -19.44 4.46
C ILE A 170 11.45 -18.92 3.91
N ALA A 171 12.56 -19.41 4.48
CA ALA A 171 13.92 -19.04 4.07
C ALA A 171 14.48 -19.96 2.97
N SER A 172 14.01 -21.21 2.90
CA SER A 172 14.35 -22.16 1.84
C SER A 172 13.22 -23.17 1.61
N LEU A 173 13.12 -23.67 0.38
CA LEU A 173 12.22 -24.77 0.00
C LEU A 173 13.02 -26.05 -0.18
N SER A 174 12.42 -27.19 0.14
CA SER A 174 12.98 -28.50 -0.22
C SER A 174 12.89 -28.78 -1.73
N GLU A 175 13.42 -29.92 -2.16
CA GLU A 175 13.14 -30.51 -3.47
C GLU A 175 11.63 -30.47 -3.79
N LEU A 176 11.31 -30.09 -5.03
CA LEU A 176 9.95 -29.86 -5.51
C LEU A 176 9.45 -31.10 -6.29
N PRO A 177 8.18 -31.53 -6.13
CA PRO A 177 7.69 -32.73 -6.79
C PRO A 177 7.57 -32.57 -8.32
N ASP A 178 7.99 -33.59 -9.07
CA ASP A 178 8.07 -33.60 -10.55
C ASP A 178 6.77 -33.16 -11.27
N ASN A 179 5.61 -33.39 -10.66
CA ASN A 179 4.29 -33.09 -11.22
C ASN A 179 3.77 -31.66 -10.95
N LEU A 180 4.56 -30.82 -10.27
CA LEU A 180 4.19 -29.47 -9.88
C LEU A 180 4.14 -28.53 -11.10
N GLN A 181 2.94 -28.12 -11.48
CA GLN A 181 2.67 -27.25 -12.63
C GLN A 181 2.55 -25.76 -12.24
N ILE A 182 2.19 -25.47 -10.99
CA ILE A 182 2.05 -24.11 -10.45
C ILE A 182 2.77 -24.03 -9.10
N LEU A 183 3.67 -23.07 -8.97
CA LEU A 183 4.30 -22.68 -7.71
C LEU A 183 4.12 -21.17 -7.50
N ASP A 184 3.46 -20.80 -6.41
CA ASP A 184 3.55 -19.46 -5.82
C ASP A 184 4.27 -19.55 -4.47
N CYS A 185 5.46 -18.97 -4.40
CA CYS A 185 6.25 -18.79 -3.19
C CYS A 185 6.55 -17.31 -2.91
N SER A 186 5.78 -16.40 -3.50
CA SER A 186 5.99 -14.95 -3.38
C SER A 186 5.83 -14.42 -1.96
N GLY A 187 6.48 -13.32 -1.58
CA GLY A 187 6.34 -12.73 -0.24
C GLY A 187 6.91 -13.60 0.87
N ASN A 188 8.07 -14.23 0.65
CA ASN A 188 8.78 -15.08 1.61
C ASN A 188 10.17 -14.47 1.93
N ARG A 189 11.15 -15.29 2.28
CA ARG A 189 12.54 -14.89 2.57
C ARG A 189 13.54 -15.76 1.81
N LEU A 190 13.17 -16.18 0.60
CA LEU A 190 13.99 -17.06 -0.23
C LEU A 190 15.16 -16.25 -0.82
N GLU A 191 16.39 -16.65 -0.52
CA GLU A 191 17.61 -16.13 -1.17
C GLU A 191 17.96 -16.91 -2.46
N VAL A 192 17.54 -18.18 -2.52
CA VAL A 192 17.75 -19.10 -3.65
C VAL A 192 16.53 -20.01 -3.81
N LEU A 193 16.19 -20.36 -5.05
CA LEU A 193 15.17 -21.38 -5.37
C LEU A 193 15.82 -22.76 -5.57
N PRO A 194 15.16 -23.87 -5.16
CA PRO A 194 15.58 -25.22 -5.55
C PRO A 194 15.42 -25.45 -7.07
N ASP A 195 15.95 -26.56 -7.57
CA ASP A 195 15.76 -26.97 -8.97
C ASP A 195 14.26 -27.06 -9.33
N LEU A 196 13.91 -26.50 -10.49
CA LEU A 196 12.53 -26.35 -10.92
C LEU A 196 12.05 -27.60 -11.68
N PRO A 197 10.90 -28.21 -11.30
CA PRO A 197 10.47 -29.47 -11.89
C PRO A 197 10.06 -29.30 -13.37
N PRO A 198 10.29 -30.32 -14.22
CA PRO A 198 10.15 -30.21 -15.67
C PRO A 198 8.70 -30.08 -16.17
N SER A 199 7.70 -30.10 -15.28
CA SER A 199 6.30 -29.85 -15.59
C SER A 199 5.80 -28.44 -15.22
N LEU A 200 6.64 -27.62 -14.58
CA LEU A 200 6.28 -26.29 -14.07
C LEU A 200 5.93 -25.31 -15.20
N LYS A 201 4.71 -24.76 -15.18
CA LYS A 201 4.16 -23.83 -16.17
C LYS A 201 4.08 -22.41 -15.63
N THR A 202 3.80 -22.26 -14.34
CA THR A 202 3.67 -20.97 -13.67
C THR A 202 4.55 -20.94 -12.44
N LEU A 203 5.43 -19.94 -12.37
CA LEU A 203 6.24 -19.64 -11.20
C LEU A 203 6.04 -18.19 -10.80
N ASN A 204 5.52 -17.97 -9.59
CA ASN A 204 5.57 -16.68 -8.91
C ASN A 204 6.48 -16.80 -7.69
N CYS A 205 7.60 -16.08 -7.72
CA CYS A 205 8.57 -15.99 -6.64
C CYS A 205 8.87 -14.52 -6.26
N ALA A 206 7.97 -13.61 -6.62
CA ALA A 206 8.11 -12.19 -6.39
C ALA A 206 8.19 -11.82 -4.89
N VAL A 207 8.75 -10.67 -4.53
CA VAL A 207 8.86 -10.20 -3.14
C VAL A 207 9.59 -11.23 -2.27
N ASN A 208 10.83 -11.53 -2.64
CA ASN A 208 11.77 -12.38 -1.92
C ASN A 208 13.15 -11.68 -1.89
N GLY A 209 14.22 -12.37 -1.48
CA GLY A 209 15.60 -11.89 -1.51
C GLY A 209 16.44 -12.61 -2.56
N LEU A 210 15.85 -13.02 -3.70
CA LEU A 210 16.54 -13.88 -4.65
C LEU A 210 17.72 -13.15 -5.30
N ILE A 211 18.94 -13.62 -5.02
CA ILE A 211 20.19 -13.12 -5.61
C ILE A 211 20.60 -13.87 -6.88
N GLY A 212 19.98 -15.03 -7.15
CA GLY A 212 20.24 -15.87 -8.31
C GLY A 212 19.07 -16.77 -8.67
N PHE A 213 19.09 -17.35 -9.87
CA PHE A 213 17.95 -18.07 -10.44
C PHE A 213 18.36 -19.42 -11.06
N PRO A 214 17.65 -20.54 -10.76
CA PRO A 214 17.96 -21.87 -11.29
C PRO A 214 17.56 -22.02 -12.77
N PHE A 215 17.89 -23.16 -13.38
CA PHE A 215 17.54 -23.42 -14.78
C PHE A 215 16.00 -23.40 -15.00
N MET A 216 15.54 -22.63 -15.99
CA MET A 216 14.12 -22.55 -16.34
C MET A 216 13.66 -23.77 -17.13
N PRO A 217 12.62 -24.51 -16.69
CA PRO A 217 12.14 -25.68 -17.42
C PRO A 217 11.43 -25.27 -18.72
N PHE A 218 11.57 -26.08 -19.78
CA PHE A 218 10.99 -25.81 -21.11
C PHE A 218 9.44 -25.78 -21.14
N SER A 219 8.77 -26.10 -20.03
CA SER A 219 7.33 -25.99 -19.84
C SER A 219 6.86 -24.63 -19.32
N LEU A 220 7.77 -23.75 -18.89
CA LEU A 220 7.45 -22.51 -18.17
C LEU A 220 6.83 -21.45 -19.10
N GLN A 221 5.56 -21.12 -18.84
CA GLN A 221 4.74 -20.18 -19.63
C GLN A 221 4.58 -18.83 -18.94
N THR A 222 4.72 -18.75 -17.62
CA THR A 222 4.63 -17.51 -16.85
C THR A 222 5.65 -17.51 -15.72
N LEU A 223 6.48 -16.46 -15.69
CA LEU A 223 7.45 -16.18 -14.63
C LEU A 223 7.18 -14.79 -14.06
N ASN A 224 6.99 -14.70 -12.75
CA ASN A 224 7.12 -13.46 -11.99
C ASN A 224 8.23 -13.64 -10.93
N CYS A 225 9.30 -12.86 -11.06
CA CYS A 225 10.36 -12.71 -10.06
C CYS A 225 10.59 -11.24 -9.66
N SER A 226 9.57 -10.40 -9.80
CA SER A 226 9.62 -8.99 -9.39
C SER A 226 9.91 -8.80 -7.90
N TYR A 227 10.45 -7.63 -7.49
CA TYR A 227 10.85 -7.35 -6.11
C TYR A 227 11.80 -8.42 -5.54
N ASN A 228 12.98 -8.52 -6.14
CA ASN A 228 14.08 -9.39 -5.73
C ASN A 228 15.42 -8.66 -5.98
N GLU A 229 16.54 -9.33 -5.70
CA GLU A 229 17.91 -8.79 -5.83
C GLU A 229 18.63 -9.40 -7.05
N LEU A 230 17.88 -9.75 -8.10
CA LEU A 230 18.42 -10.42 -9.29
C LEU A 230 19.14 -9.44 -10.21
N THR A 231 20.41 -9.75 -10.51
CA THR A 231 21.23 -9.03 -11.49
C THR A 231 21.24 -9.68 -12.89
N GLY A 232 20.85 -10.96 -12.99
CA GLY A 232 20.87 -11.74 -14.22
C GLY A 232 19.98 -13.00 -14.16
N LEU A 233 19.53 -13.47 -15.33
CA LEU A 233 18.71 -14.67 -15.51
C LEU A 233 19.36 -15.63 -16.51
N PRO A 234 19.13 -16.95 -16.38
CA PRO A 234 19.49 -17.92 -17.42
C PRO A 234 18.65 -17.69 -18.71
N PRO A 235 19.02 -18.33 -19.84
CA PRO A 235 18.26 -18.20 -21.09
C PRO A 235 16.78 -18.60 -20.92
N PHE A 236 15.88 -17.75 -21.43
CA PHE A 236 14.44 -18.02 -21.37
C PHE A 236 14.03 -19.20 -22.28
N PRO A 237 13.03 -20.02 -21.89
CA PRO A 237 12.47 -21.04 -22.76
C PRO A 237 11.52 -20.43 -23.80
N ASP A 238 11.48 -21.01 -25.01
CA ASP A 238 10.61 -20.54 -26.12
C ASP A 238 9.11 -20.53 -25.78
N SER A 239 8.70 -21.27 -24.76
CA SER A 239 7.33 -21.42 -24.27
C SER A 239 6.86 -20.29 -23.35
N LEU A 240 7.73 -19.36 -22.96
CA LEU A 240 7.41 -18.28 -22.02
C LEU A 240 6.55 -17.20 -22.71
N ILE A 241 5.36 -16.96 -22.14
CA ILE A 241 4.34 -16.02 -22.65
C ILE A 241 4.30 -14.74 -21.81
N ASN A 242 4.49 -14.85 -20.50
CA ASN A 242 4.50 -13.72 -19.58
C ASN A 242 5.79 -13.70 -18.75
N LEU A 243 6.43 -12.54 -18.69
CA LEU A 243 7.64 -12.29 -17.90
C LEU A 243 7.49 -10.98 -17.12
N ASP A 244 7.56 -11.08 -15.79
CA ASP A 244 7.66 -9.93 -14.89
C ASP A 244 8.96 -10.02 -14.05
N ILE A 245 9.80 -9.00 -14.20
CA ILE A 245 11.09 -8.84 -13.56
C ILE A 245 11.21 -7.47 -12.86
N ALA A 246 10.10 -6.76 -12.63
CA ALA A 246 10.13 -5.41 -12.09
C ALA A 246 10.83 -5.32 -10.71
N TYR A 247 11.41 -4.17 -10.36
CA TYR A 247 12.08 -3.95 -9.07
C TYR A 247 13.15 -5.02 -8.78
N ASN A 248 14.19 -5.02 -9.61
CA ASN A 248 15.39 -5.87 -9.53
C ASN A 248 16.61 -5.05 -9.98
N GLU A 249 17.79 -5.67 -10.11
CA GLU A 249 19.04 -5.02 -10.50
C GLU A 249 19.51 -5.41 -11.93
N PHE A 250 18.56 -5.70 -12.83
CA PHE A 250 18.87 -6.08 -14.21
C PHE A 250 19.50 -4.92 -15.00
N ASN A 251 20.82 -5.00 -15.19
CA ASN A 251 21.58 -4.10 -16.05
C ASN A 251 21.55 -4.55 -17.54
N SER A 252 21.24 -5.82 -17.80
CA SER A 252 21.10 -6.42 -19.13
C SER A 252 20.27 -7.70 -19.06
N LEU A 253 19.82 -8.23 -20.21
CA LEU A 253 18.96 -9.41 -20.30
C LEU A 253 19.39 -10.35 -21.44
N PRO A 254 19.17 -11.67 -21.31
CA PRO A 254 19.28 -12.58 -22.44
C PRO A 254 18.18 -12.31 -23.49
N PRO A 255 18.33 -12.81 -24.74
CA PRO A 255 17.36 -12.58 -25.81
C PRO A 255 15.95 -13.03 -25.42
N LEU A 256 14.95 -12.16 -25.64
CA LEU A 256 13.55 -12.43 -25.28
C LEU A 256 12.96 -13.57 -26.15
N PRO A 257 12.13 -14.47 -25.58
CA PRO A 257 11.60 -15.62 -26.29
C PRO A 257 10.50 -15.23 -27.31
N PRO A 258 10.34 -16.00 -28.40
CA PRO A 258 9.54 -15.61 -29.56
C PRO A 258 8.01 -15.62 -29.32
N LEU A 259 7.54 -16.20 -28.21
CA LEU A 259 6.11 -16.26 -27.83
C LEU A 259 5.71 -15.26 -26.74
N LEU A 260 6.64 -14.40 -26.28
CA LEU A 260 6.39 -13.48 -25.18
C LEU A 260 5.33 -12.43 -25.56
N ALA A 261 4.18 -12.47 -24.90
CA ALA A 261 3.06 -11.54 -25.09
C ALA A 261 3.06 -10.40 -24.05
N THR A 262 3.52 -10.67 -22.83
CA THR A 262 3.63 -9.68 -21.75
C THR A 262 5.07 -9.57 -21.26
N PHE A 263 5.64 -8.36 -21.25
CA PHE A 263 6.92 -8.09 -20.63
C PHE A 263 6.87 -6.87 -19.71
N ILE A 264 7.18 -7.08 -18.43
CA ILE A 264 7.23 -6.06 -17.38
C ILE A 264 8.63 -6.06 -16.79
N CYS A 265 9.32 -4.92 -16.85
CA CYS A 265 10.69 -4.76 -16.36
C CYS A 265 10.92 -3.43 -15.62
N THR A 266 9.84 -2.84 -15.11
CA THR A 266 9.83 -1.54 -14.42
C THR A 266 10.85 -1.48 -13.28
N ASN A 267 11.48 -0.33 -13.08
CA ASN A 267 12.43 -0.07 -12.00
C ASN A 267 13.62 -1.05 -12.00
N ASN A 268 14.34 -1.10 -13.12
CA ASN A 268 15.59 -1.83 -13.33
C ASN A 268 16.61 -0.93 -14.08
N PRO A 269 17.93 -1.04 -13.83
CA PRO A 269 18.96 -0.23 -14.50
C PRO A 269 19.26 -0.67 -15.96
N LEU A 270 18.22 -0.90 -16.77
CA LEU A 270 18.31 -1.39 -18.16
C LEU A 270 18.76 -0.29 -19.13
N HIS A 271 20.06 0.05 -19.11
CA HIS A 271 20.67 1.03 -20.03
C HIS A 271 20.48 0.74 -21.52
N GLN A 272 20.24 -0.53 -21.90
CA GLN A 272 19.91 -0.94 -23.26
C GLN A 272 18.86 -2.05 -23.25
N PHE A 273 17.90 -1.96 -24.18
CA PHE A 273 16.82 -2.93 -24.31
C PHE A 273 17.16 -4.05 -25.31
N PRO A 274 16.80 -5.32 -25.04
CA PRO A 274 16.88 -6.39 -26.04
C PRO A 274 15.88 -6.16 -27.19
N VAL A 275 16.06 -6.89 -28.30
CA VAL A 275 15.11 -6.87 -29.42
C VAL A 275 13.76 -7.41 -28.96
N LEU A 276 12.69 -6.65 -29.19
CA LEU A 276 11.33 -7.03 -28.83
C LEU A 276 10.79 -8.13 -29.76
N PRO A 277 10.16 -9.20 -29.24
CA PRO A 277 9.55 -10.23 -30.07
C PRO A 277 8.26 -9.74 -30.73
N LEU A 278 7.97 -10.24 -31.93
CA LEU A 278 6.82 -9.80 -32.76
C LEU A 278 5.46 -10.16 -32.16
N SER A 279 5.42 -11.03 -31.14
CA SER A 279 4.24 -11.49 -30.40
C SER A 279 3.83 -10.55 -29.25
N LEU A 280 4.69 -9.59 -28.88
CA LEU A 280 4.53 -8.77 -27.69
C LEU A 280 3.33 -7.83 -27.80
N GLN A 281 2.44 -7.89 -26.82
CA GLN A 281 1.19 -7.13 -26.73
C GLN A 281 1.24 -6.08 -25.61
N ARG A 282 1.91 -6.35 -24.49
CA ARG A 282 2.14 -5.41 -23.39
C ARG A 282 3.62 -5.26 -23.09
N LEU A 283 4.09 -4.01 -23.04
CA LEU A 283 5.45 -3.65 -22.61
C LEU A 283 5.39 -2.58 -21.52
N THR A 284 5.92 -2.90 -20.33
CA THR A 284 5.98 -1.97 -19.19
C THR A 284 7.43 -1.82 -18.70
N CYS A 285 8.08 -0.76 -19.17
CA CYS A 285 9.47 -0.38 -18.89
C CYS A 285 9.57 1.02 -18.25
N ALA A 286 8.83 1.24 -17.17
CA ALA A 286 8.87 2.49 -16.42
C ALA A 286 10.08 2.57 -15.48
N SER A 287 10.58 3.76 -15.17
CA SER A 287 11.69 3.97 -14.22
C SER A 287 12.97 3.18 -14.55
N THR A 288 13.35 3.09 -15.84
CA THR A 288 14.51 2.28 -16.30
C THR A 288 15.71 3.09 -16.80
N SER A 289 15.70 4.43 -16.65
CA SER A 289 16.73 5.34 -17.19
C SER A 289 17.02 5.17 -18.69
N LEU A 290 16.00 4.78 -19.48
CA LEU A 290 16.12 4.64 -20.92
C LEU A 290 16.18 6.01 -21.60
N THR A 291 17.17 6.21 -22.46
CA THR A 291 17.32 7.41 -23.31
C THR A 291 16.68 7.26 -24.69
N ALA A 292 16.44 6.02 -25.13
CA ALA A 292 15.70 5.66 -26.35
C ALA A 292 15.02 4.29 -26.19
N LEU A 293 13.93 4.06 -26.93
CA LEU A 293 13.28 2.76 -27.05
C LEU A 293 13.73 2.02 -28.33
N PRO A 294 13.72 0.68 -28.34
CA PRO A 294 13.87 -0.11 -29.57
C PRO A 294 12.65 0.06 -30.50
N PRO A 295 12.73 -0.38 -31.77
CA PRO A 295 11.56 -0.47 -32.65
C PRO A 295 10.46 -1.34 -32.03
N LEU A 296 9.22 -0.83 -32.05
CA LEU A 296 8.07 -1.49 -31.42
C LEU A 296 7.47 -2.56 -32.35
N PRO A 297 7.06 -3.74 -31.82
CA PRO A 297 6.45 -4.79 -32.63
C PRO A 297 5.01 -4.43 -33.02
N SER A 298 4.57 -4.88 -34.20
CA SER A 298 3.25 -4.54 -34.77
C SER A 298 2.05 -5.16 -34.05
N ALA A 299 2.26 -5.97 -33.01
CA ALA A 299 1.23 -6.55 -32.16
C ALA A 299 1.02 -5.79 -30.84
N LEU A 300 1.84 -4.77 -30.55
CA LEU A 300 1.83 -4.07 -29.26
C LEU A 300 0.55 -3.24 -29.08
N GLN A 301 -0.20 -3.54 -28.03
CA GLN A 301 -1.45 -2.88 -27.63
C GLN A 301 -1.22 -1.88 -26.49
N GLU A 302 -0.32 -2.20 -25.56
CA GLU A 302 -0.05 -1.38 -24.37
C GLU A 302 1.45 -1.08 -24.24
N LEU A 303 1.79 0.21 -24.08
CA LEU A 303 3.15 0.68 -23.85
C LEU A 303 3.22 1.65 -22.66
N HIS A 304 3.91 1.25 -21.60
CA HIS A 304 4.18 2.07 -20.41
C HIS A 304 5.68 2.30 -20.26
N CYS A 305 6.15 3.51 -20.55
CA CYS A 305 7.57 3.89 -20.52
C CYS A 305 7.82 5.20 -19.73
N GLN A 306 6.97 5.51 -18.77
CA GLN A 306 7.07 6.69 -17.91
C GLN A 306 8.31 6.69 -16.99
N ASN A 307 8.69 7.86 -16.48
CA ASN A 307 9.86 8.04 -15.59
C ASN A 307 11.18 7.58 -16.27
N ASN A 308 11.39 7.95 -17.53
CA ASN A 308 12.63 7.66 -18.26
C ASN A 308 13.26 8.96 -18.79
N GLU A 309 14.35 8.85 -19.53
CA GLU A 309 15.09 9.98 -20.10
C GLU A 309 14.83 10.14 -21.61
N LEU A 310 13.67 9.66 -22.09
CA LEU A 310 13.34 9.63 -23.51
C LEU A 310 13.16 11.04 -24.07
N ILE A 311 13.89 11.37 -25.14
CA ILE A 311 13.78 12.64 -25.86
C ILE A 311 12.82 12.51 -27.07
N PHE A 312 12.68 11.29 -27.60
CA PHE A 312 11.80 10.93 -28.71
C PHE A 312 11.24 9.52 -28.51
N LEU A 313 10.06 9.25 -29.05
CA LEU A 313 9.52 7.90 -29.22
C LEU A 313 9.77 7.40 -30.66
N PRO A 314 9.88 6.07 -30.87
CA PRO A 314 9.84 5.46 -32.20
C PRO A 314 8.45 5.60 -32.84
N GLU A 315 8.28 5.05 -34.06
CA GLU A 315 6.98 4.91 -34.69
C GLU A 315 6.07 3.99 -33.86
N LEU A 316 4.82 4.43 -33.63
CA LEU A 316 3.84 3.70 -32.82
C LEU A 316 3.08 2.69 -33.70
N PRO A 317 2.91 1.42 -33.28
CA PRO A 317 2.24 0.42 -34.07
C PRO A 317 0.73 0.68 -34.16
N ALA A 318 0.11 0.34 -35.30
CA ALA A 318 -1.32 0.55 -35.59
C ALA A 318 -2.28 -0.35 -34.77
N SER A 319 -1.77 -1.04 -33.76
CA SER A 319 -2.49 -1.86 -32.78
C SER A 319 -2.50 -1.25 -31.38
N LEU A 320 -1.75 -0.17 -31.13
CA LEU A 320 -1.60 0.43 -29.81
C LEU A 320 -2.90 1.09 -29.35
N THR A 321 -3.42 0.68 -28.20
CA THR A 321 -4.66 1.17 -27.58
C THR A 321 -4.41 2.02 -26.34
N ASP A 322 -3.30 1.79 -25.62
CA ASP A 322 -2.89 2.59 -24.46
C ASP A 322 -1.39 2.94 -24.51
N LEU A 323 -1.10 4.20 -24.20
CA LEU A 323 0.27 4.74 -24.16
C LEU A 323 0.45 5.65 -22.94
N ASN A 324 1.32 5.24 -22.01
CA ASN A 324 1.87 6.13 -20.99
C ASN A 324 3.35 6.38 -21.26
N CYS A 325 3.68 7.62 -21.62
CA CYS A 325 5.04 8.13 -21.78
C CYS A 325 5.27 9.42 -20.96
N SER A 326 4.54 9.56 -19.84
CA SER A 326 4.68 10.69 -18.93
C SER A 326 6.07 10.77 -18.28
N ASN A 327 6.40 11.91 -17.66
CA ASN A 327 7.62 12.10 -16.88
C ASN A 327 8.88 11.70 -17.66
N ASN A 328 9.08 12.38 -18.80
CA ASN A 328 10.16 12.15 -19.76
C ASN A 328 10.63 13.51 -20.32
N TYR A 329 11.50 13.51 -21.33
CA TYR A 329 12.01 14.72 -21.98
C TYR A 329 11.50 14.90 -23.42
N LEU A 330 10.35 14.31 -23.77
CA LEU A 330 9.79 14.32 -25.11
C LEU A 330 9.52 15.75 -25.58
N VAL A 331 10.13 16.12 -26.71
CA VAL A 331 9.96 17.44 -27.35
C VAL A 331 8.85 17.42 -28.43
N ARG A 332 8.51 16.23 -28.93
CA ARG A 332 7.42 15.99 -29.88
C ARG A 332 6.84 14.58 -29.70
N MET A 333 5.57 14.40 -30.08
CA MET A 333 4.99 13.07 -30.29
C MET A 333 5.20 12.61 -31.75
N PRO A 334 5.26 11.29 -32.01
CA PRO A 334 5.09 10.72 -33.34
C PRO A 334 3.62 10.85 -33.82
N ALA A 335 3.30 10.27 -34.97
CA ALA A 335 1.90 10.06 -35.35
C ALA A 335 1.24 9.10 -34.34
N LEU A 336 0.01 9.43 -33.91
CA LEU A 336 -0.80 8.58 -33.04
C LEU A 336 -1.61 7.61 -33.92
N PRO A 337 -1.70 6.31 -33.56
CA PRO A 337 -2.43 5.34 -34.37
C PRO A 337 -3.96 5.46 -34.17
N ASP A 338 -4.73 5.15 -35.22
CA ASP A 338 -6.21 5.17 -35.21
C ASP A 338 -6.86 4.23 -34.16
N SER A 339 -6.09 3.36 -33.53
CA SER A 339 -6.48 2.46 -32.44
C SER A 339 -6.39 3.06 -31.03
N LEU A 340 -5.74 4.21 -30.84
CA LEU A 340 -5.37 4.70 -29.51
C LEU A 340 -6.58 5.21 -28.72
N ILE A 341 -6.88 4.56 -27.59
CA ILE A 341 -8.00 4.86 -26.69
C ILE A 341 -7.56 5.79 -25.55
N SER A 342 -6.33 5.62 -25.08
CA SER A 342 -5.77 6.33 -23.93
C SER A 342 -4.35 6.82 -24.22
N LEU A 343 -4.06 8.06 -23.82
CA LEU A 343 -2.75 8.69 -23.93
C LEU A 343 -2.45 9.55 -22.70
N ASP A 344 -1.38 9.19 -21.98
CA ASP A 344 -0.71 10.05 -21.02
C ASP A 344 0.71 10.39 -21.51
N CYS A 345 0.94 11.65 -21.84
CA CYS A 345 2.25 12.21 -22.11
C CYS A 345 2.53 13.47 -21.26
N SER A 346 1.99 13.49 -20.04
CA SER A 346 2.21 14.55 -19.06
C SER A 346 3.67 14.68 -18.61
N HIS A 347 4.03 15.80 -17.98
CA HIS A 347 5.38 16.06 -17.45
C HIS A 347 6.49 15.83 -18.51
N ASN A 348 6.33 16.50 -19.66
CA ASN A 348 7.22 16.42 -20.81
C ASN A 348 7.57 17.84 -21.32
N ARG A 349 8.12 17.95 -22.53
CA ARG A 349 8.55 19.22 -23.15
C ARG A 349 7.83 19.50 -24.48
N LEU A 350 6.63 18.95 -24.66
CA LEU A 350 5.86 19.05 -25.91
C LEU A 350 5.41 20.50 -26.15
N GLU A 351 5.83 21.09 -27.27
CA GLU A 351 5.42 22.42 -27.71
C GLU A 351 4.20 22.38 -28.65
N THR A 352 3.98 21.23 -29.30
CA THR A 352 2.79 20.90 -30.11
C THR A 352 2.42 19.42 -29.96
N LEU A 353 1.18 19.08 -30.32
CA LEU A 353 0.65 17.72 -30.34
C LEU A 353 0.26 17.32 -31.77
N SER A 354 0.38 16.04 -32.11
CA SER A 354 -0.08 15.45 -33.37
C SER A 354 -1.62 15.42 -33.45
N ILE A 355 -2.18 15.15 -34.64
CA ILE A 355 -3.62 14.97 -34.81
C ILE A 355 -4.09 13.80 -33.92
N LEU A 356 -5.19 14.01 -33.18
CA LEU A 356 -5.75 13.02 -32.28
C LEU A 356 -6.60 12.00 -33.06
N PRO A 357 -6.51 10.69 -32.77
CA PRO A 357 -7.32 9.68 -33.42
C PRO A 357 -8.75 9.67 -32.85
N ASN A 358 -9.74 9.37 -33.70
CA ASN A 358 -11.17 9.39 -33.33
C ASN A 358 -11.58 8.30 -32.30
N SER A 359 -10.69 7.36 -32.00
CA SER A 359 -10.81 6.34 -30.96
C SER A 359 -10.50 6.85 -29.55
N LEU A 360 -9.82 8.00 -29.44
CA LEU A 360 -9.28 8.49 -28.18
C LEU A 360 -10.39 8.93 -27.22
N GLN A 361 -10.37 8.34 -26.02
CA GLN A 361 -11.33 8.57 -24.93
C GLN A 361 -10.67 9.27 -23.72
N PHE A 362 -9.38 9.06 -23.48
CA PHE A 362 -8.63 9.65 -22.38
C PHE A 362 -7.37 10.36 -22.89
N LEU A 363 -7.18 11.63 -22.52
CA LEU A 363 -6.02 12.42 -22.91
C LEU A 363 -5.46 13.22 -21.72
N ILE A 364 -4.23 12.91 -21.32
CA ILE A 364 -3.51 13.54 -20.22
C ILE A 364 -2.21 14.15 -20.77
N ILE A 365 -2.16 15.48 -20.81
CA ILE A 365 -1.05 16.27 -21.37
C ILE A 365 -0.58 17.38 -20.40
N LEU A 366 -0.95 17.21 -19.12
CA LEU A 366 -0.55 18.01 -17.95
C LEU A 366 0.95 18.34 -17.95
N HIS A 367 1.35 19.55 -17.53
CA HIS A 367 2.76 19.95 -17.41
C HIS A 367 3.58 19.74 -18.70
N ASN A 368 3.19 20.46 -19.76
CA ASN A 368 3.91 20.54 -21.04
C ASN A 368 4.10 22.02 -21.46
N ARG A 369 4.44 22.27 -22.74
CA ARG A 369 4.70 23.61 -23.31
C ARG A 369 3.70 24.00 -24.40
N LEU A 370 2.54 23.34 -24.46
CA LEU A 370 1.54 23.51 -25.49
C LEU A 370 0.95 24.93 -25.43
N THR A 371 0.82 25.60 -26.57
CA THR A 371 0.20 26.94 -26.68
C THR A 371 -1.19 26.91 -27.33
N THR A 372 -1.52 25.80 -27.97
CA THR A 372 -2.82 25.46 -28.57
C THR A 372 -3.01 23.95 -28.51
N LEU A 373 -4.24 23.46 -28.74
CA LEU A 373 -4.54 22.05 -28.94
C LEU A 373 -5.01 21.80 -30.39
N PRO A 374 -4.79 20.59 -30.95
CA PRO A 374 -5.50 20.12 -32.15
C PRO A 374 -7.00 19.98 -31.86
N GLN A 375 -7.81 19.72 -32.91
CA GLN A 375 -9.21 19.31 -32.71
C GLN A 375 -9.26 18.05 -31.82
N LEU A 376 -10.21 18.03 -30.88
CA LEU A 376 -10.46 16.89 -30.01
C LEU A 376 -11.19 15.76 -30.74
N SER A 377 -11.00 14.53 -30.25
CA SER A 377 -11.75 13.35 -30.69
C SER A 377 -13.21 13.44 -30.26
N GLU A 378 -14.17 13.14 -31.15
CA GLU A 378 -15.61 13.04 -30.82
C GLU A 378 -15.91 11.92 -29.79
N SER A 379 -14.96 11.03 -29.52
CA SER A 379 -15.04 9.99 -28.49
C SER A 379 -14.50 10.43 -27.11
N LEU A 380 -13.90 11.62 -26.99
CA LEU A 380 -13.13 12.01 -25.81
C LEU A 380 -14.01 12.22 -24.57
N ARG A 381 -13.71 11.48 -23.49
CA ARG A 381 -14.44 11.48 -22.21
C ARG A 381 -13.71 12.22 -21.10
N PHE A 382 -12.38 12.20 -21.13
CA PHE A 382 -11.52 12.84 -20.14
C PHE A 382 -10.41 13.62 -20.83
N LEU A 383 -10.26 14.90 -20.46
CA LEU A 383 -9.15 15.76 -20.89
C LEU A 383 -8.50 16.42 -19.67
N ASN A 384 -7.21 16.18 -19.46
CA ASN A 384 -6.37 17.02 -18.60
C ASN A 384 -5.25 17.68 -19.41
N CYS A 385 -5.44 18.95 -19.76
CA CYS A 385 -4.49 19.79 -20.50
C CYS A 385 -3.86 20.90 -19.64
N SER A 386 -3.81 20.68 -18.33
CA SER A 386 -3.45 21.71 -17.35
C SER A 386 -1.94 22.00 -17.28
N SER A 387 -1.55 23.07 -16.60
CA SER A 387 -0.15 23.51 -16.45
C SER A 387 0.59 23.62 -17.79
N ASN A 388 0.00 24.35 -18.74
CA ASN A 388 0.51 24.55 -20.09
C ASN A 388 0.46 26.05 -20.45
N GLY A 389 0.72 26.41 -21.72
CA GLY A 389 0.64 27.77 -22.23
C GLY A 389 -0.61 28.07 -23.07
N ILE A 390 -1.66 27.24 -22.97
CA ILE A 390 -2.77 27.21 -23.94
C ILE A 390 -3.58 28.50 -23.88
N THR A 391 -3.72 29.19 -25.01
CA THR A 391 -4.43 30.48 -25.12
C THR A 391 -5.90 30.35 -25.48
N VAL A 392 -6.29 29.26 -26.14
CA VAL A 392 -7.67 28.94 -26.53
C VAL A 392 -7.87 27.42 -26.59
N LEU A 393 -9.02 26.94 -26.14
CA LEU A 393 -9.45 25.55 -26.34
C LEU A 393 -10.24 25.42 -27.65
N PRO A 394 -10.11 24.29 -28.37
CA PRO A 394 -11.03 23.94 -29.45
C PRO A 394 -12.44 23.63 -28.91
N ASP A 395 -13.39 23.42 -29.81
CA ASP A 395 -14.73 22.93 -29.45
C ASP A 395 -14.65 21.61 -28.66
N LEU A 396 -15.50 21.48 -27.65
CA LEU A 396 -15.54 20.32 -26.75
C LEU A 396 -16.53 19.27 -27.28
N PRO A 397 -16.18 17.97 -27.32
CA PRO A 397 -17.07 16.94 -27.80
C PRO A 397 -18.17 16.63 -26.79
N ASN A 398 -19.36 16.27 -27.28
CA ASN A 398 -20.54 15.98 -26.45
C ASN A 398 -20.42 14.68 -25.60
N THR A 399 -19.27 14.01 -25.66
CA THR A 399 -18.91 12.82 -24.86
C THR A 399 -18.05 13.15 -23.64
N LEU A 400 -17.63 14.41 -23.47
CA LEU A 400 -16.69 14.82 -22.44
C LEU A 400 -17.37 14.88 -21.05
N ASN A 401 -16.91 14.03 -20.14
CA ASN A 401 -17.39 13.96 -18.76
C ASN A 401 -16.52 14.81 -17.82
N SER A 402 -15.20 14.88 -18.07
CA SER A 402 -14.25 15.62 -17.21
C SER A 402 -13.32 16.51 -18.03
N LEU A 403 -13.23 17.79 -17.65
CA LEU A 403 -12.32 18.77 -18.23
C LEU A 403 -11.46 19.45 -17.16
N TYR A 404 -10.16 19.18 -17.21
CA TYR A 404 -9.13 19.86 -16.44
C TYR A 404 -8.24 20.67 -17.39
N CYS A 405 -8.28 22.00 -17.25
CA CYS A 405 -7.51 22.93 -18.07
C CYS A 405 -6.83 24.04 -17.24
N TYR A 406 -6.55 23.75 -15.96
CA TYR A 406 -6.00 24.73 -15.03
C TYR A 406 -4.57 25.19 -15.38
N ALA A 407 -4.14 26.33 -14.82
CA ALA A 407 -2.83 26.93 -15.05
C ALA A 407 -2.44 27.04 -16.54
N ASN A 408 -3.30 27.69 -17.32
CA ASN A 408 -3.12 27.98 -18.75
C ASN A 408 -3.26 29.51 -19.00
N ARG A 409 -3.50 29.92 -20.25
CA ARG A 409 -3.63 31.33 -20.68
C ARG A 409 -4.98 31.61 -21.37
N LEU A 410 -6.02 30.87 -21.01
CA LEU A 410 -7.36 31.00 -21.57
C LEU A 410 -8.02 32.32 -21.13
N GLU A 411 -8.39 33.18 -22.09
CA GLU A 411 -9.17 34.40 -21.83
C GLU A 411 -10.69 34.15 -21.82
N THR A 412 -11.13 33.03 -22.40
CA THR A 412 -12.51 32.53 -22.44
C THR A 412 -12.52 30.99 -22.46
N LEU A 413 -13.69 30.40 -22.19
CA LEU A 413 -13.94 28.97 -22.40
C LEU A 413 -14.94 28.76 -23.56
N PRO A 414 -14.84 27.67 -24.33
CA PRO A 414 -15.86 27.27 -25.29
C PRO A 414 -17.14 26.80 -24.57
N THR A 415 -18.20 26.55 -25.35
CA THR A 415 -19.44 25.96 -24.84
C THR A 415 -19.15 24.61 -24.15
N LEU A 416 -19.63 24.46 -22.92
CA LEU A 416 -19.48 23.22 -22.16
C LEU A 416 -20.58 22.20 -22.58
N PRO A 417 -20.26 20.91 -22.74
CA PRO A 417 -21.25 19.91 -23.14
C PRO A 417 -22.16 19.50 -21.98
N ASP A 418 -23.42 19.16 -22.29
CA ASP A 418 -24.46 18.71 -21.34
C ASP A 418 -24.14 17.39 -20.59
N THR A 419 -23.02 16.74 -20.92
CA THR A 419 -22.50 15.53 -20.27
C THR A 419 -21.45 15.83 -19.19
N LEU A 420 -20.91 17.06 -19.12
CA LEU A 420 -19.78 17.38 -18.26
C LEU A 420 -20.15 17.28 -16.78
N GLN A 421 -19.51 16.36 -16.06
CA GLN A 421 -19.67 16.11 -14.63
C GLN A 421 -18.57 16.78 -13.81
N GLU A 422 -17.38 17.00 -14.39
CA GLU A 422 -16.24 17.63 -13.71
C GLU A 422 -15.62 18.75 -14.55
N LEU A 423 -15.35 19.89 -13.90
CA LEU A 423 -14.71 21.04 -14.54
C LEU A 423 -13.74 21.75 -13.59
N GLY A 424 -12.48 21.89 -14.02
CA GLY A 424 -11.50 22.77 -13.38
C GLY A 424 -10.75 23.63 -14.39
N TYR A 425 -10.93 24.95 -14.32
CA TYR A 425 -10.42 25.93 -15.31
C TYR A 425 -9.50 27.01 -14.73
N SER A 426 -9.01 26.79 -13.53
CA SER A 426 -8.31 27.80 -12.73
C SER A 426 -6.97 28.29 -13.25
N GLY A 427 -6.44 29.35 -12.64
CA GLY A 427 -5.14 29.91 -13.04
C GLY A 427 -5.12 30.46 -14.46
N ASN A 428 -6.29 30.62 -15.09
CA ASN A 428 -6.49 31.21 -16.41
C ASN A 428 -7.01 32.65 -16.27
N PRO A 429 -6.61 33.57 -17.17
CA PRO A 429 -7.07 34.97 -17.20
C PRO A 429 -8.48 35.12 -17.78
N LEU A 430 -9.45 34.33 -17.32
CA LEU A 430 -10.81 34.31 -17.87
C LEU A 430 -11.52 35.66 -17.68
N THR A 431 -11.96 36.24 -18.79
CA THR A 431 -12.70 37.51 -18.85
C THR A 431 -14.20 37.33 -18.60
N THR A 432 -14.73 36.13 -18.87
CA THR A 432 -16.13 35.73 -18.69
C THR A 432 -16.21 34.27 -18.24
N LEU A 433 -17.21 33.95 -17.41
CA LEU A 433 -17.54 32.58 -17.06
C LEU A 433 -18.52 31.99 -18.11
N PRO A 434 -18.37 30.72 -18.53
CA PRO A 434 -19.35 30.06 -19.39
C PRO A 434 -20.64 29.72 -18.62
N GLU A 435 -21.71 29.42 -19.35
CA GLU A 435 -22.87 28.76 -18.74
C GLU A 435 -22.48 27.33 -18.33
N LEU A 436 -22.88 26.93 -17.11
CA LEU A 436 -22.51 25.66 -16.50
C LEU A 436 -23.60 24.61 -16.76
N PRO A 437 -23.27 23.40 -17.26
CA PRO A 437 -24.26 22.39 -17.57
C PRO A 437 -24.86 21.78 -16.29
N ALA A 438 -26.13 21.37 -16.35
CA ALA A 438 -26.86 20.83 -15.20
C ALA A 438 -26.35 19.44 -14.73
N SER A 439 -25.49 18.80 -15.52
CA SER A 439 -24.77 17.56 -15.21
C SER A 439 -23.60 17.73 -14.23
N LEU A 440 -23.19 18.96 -13.93
CA LEU A 440 -21.92 19.25 -13.27
C LEU A 440 -21.96 18.92 -11.77
N ILE A 441 -21.37 17.78 -11.40
CA ILE A 441 -21.30 17.28 -10.01
C ILE A 441 -20.11 17.88 -9.28
N SER A 442 -18.96 17.98 -9.95
CA SER A 442 -17.72 18.54 -9.40
C SER A 442 -17.33 19.82 -10.11
N LEU A 443 -17.48 20.94 -9.40
CA LEU A 443 -17.01 22.24 -9.85
C LEU A 443 -15.65 22.52 -9.17
N ASN A 444 -14.62 21.89 -9.72
CA ASN A 444 -13.23 21.93 -9.25
C ASN A 444 -12.59 23.31 -9.50
N ASN A 445 -13.10 24.32 -8.78
CA ASN A 445 -12.62 25.70 -8.72
C ASN A 445 -12.64 26.18 -7.25
N SER A 446 -11.84 25.49 -6.41
CA SER A 446 -11.51 25.79 -5.00
C SER A 446 -10.09 26.35 -4.89
N GLU A 447 -9.53 26.97 -3.84
CA GLU A 447 -8.05 27.23 -3.84
C GLU A 447 -7.19 25.97 -3.62
N SER A 448 -7.62 24.82 -4.14
CA SER A 448 -6.80 23.66 -4.50
C SER A 448 -7.04 23.20 -5.95
N ALA A 449 -7.89 23.92 -6.69
CA ALA A 449 -8.27 23.71 -8.09
C ALA A 449 -8.74 25.02 -8.80
N GLY A 450 -8.56 26.22 -8.22
CA GLY A 450 -9.20 27.51 -8.58
C GLY A 450 -9.62 28.47 -7.46
N GLY A 451 -8.79 29.46 -7.14
CA GLY A 451 -9.16 30.52 -6.19
C GLY A 451 -8.46 31.86 -6.36
N ALA A 452 -7.83 32.12 -7.52
CA ALA A 452 -6.94 33.25 -7.76
C ALA A 452 -7.65 34.63 -7.83
N ILE A 453 -8.24 35.05 -6.71
CA ILE A 453 -7.85 36.33 -6.12
C ILE A 453 -6.31 36.29 -6.06
N ALA A 454 -5.64 37.11 -6.86
CA ALA A 454 -4.21 36.99 -7.18
C ALA A 454 -3.39 36.47 -5.99
N PRO A 455 -2.68 35.33 -6.16
CA PRO A 455 -2.41 34.37 -5.09
C PRO A 455 -1.91 35.09 -3.86
N LEU A 456 -2.68 34.96 -2.78
CA LEU A 456 -2.50 35.77 -1.58
C LEU A 456 -1.02 35.81 -1.23
N SER A 457 -0.47 37.03 -1.11
CA SER A 457 0.93 37.16 -0.73
C SER A 457 1.12 36.43 0.59
N PHE A 458 2.31 35.89 0.87
CA PHE A 458 2.56 35.10 2.08
C PHE A 458 1.97 35.74 3.36
N ILE A 459 2.05 37.07 3.45
CA ILE A 459 1.39 37.93 4.45
C ILE A 459 -0.15 37.80 4.45
N GLN A 460 -0.82 37.95 3.31
CA GLN A 460 -2.26 37.82 3.18
C GLN A 460 -2.78 36.39 3.48
N SER A 461 -2.04 35.35 3.07
CA SER A 461 -2.36 33.94 3.33
C SER A 461 -2.36 33.63 4.82
N ILE A 462 -1.30 34.06 5.51
CA ILE A 462 -1.22 34.05 6.97
C ILE A 462 -2.41 34.80 7.58
N GLY A 463 -2.70 36.00 7.09
CA GLY A 463 -3.72 36.90 7.64
C GLY A 463 -5.13 36.28 7.78
N TYR A 464 -5.51 35.35 6.90
CA TYR A 464 -6.81 34.68 6.96
C TYR A 464 -7.03 33.87 8.25
N TRP A 465 -5.97 33.26 8.80
CA TRP A 465 -6.05 32.40 9.98
C TRP A 465 -6.15 33.19 11.30
N PHE A 466 -5.93 34.51 11.26
CA PHE A 466 -5.96 35.38 12.44
C PHE A 466 -7.23 36.25 12.50
N PRO A 467 -7.84 36.42 13.69
CA PRO A 467 -8.93 37.37 13.88
C PRO A 467 -8.43 38.81 13.70
N PHE A 468 -9.34 39.71 13.32
CA PHE A 468 -9.02 41.10 12.96
C PHE A 468 -8.19 41.85 14.03
N SER A 469 -8.43 41.57 15.31
CA SER A 469 -7.72 42.15 16.46
C SER A 469 -6.24 41.72 16.59
N GLN A 470 -5.88 40.53 16.10
CA GLN A 470 -4.51 39.98 16.19
C GLN A 470 -3.75 40.09 14.86
N ARG A 471 -4.47 40.29 13.75
CA ARG A 471 -3.93 40.27 12.39
C ARG A 471 -2.77 41.25 12.20
N ALA A 472 -2.94 42.52 12.54
CA ALA A 472 -1.92 43.55 12.26
C ALA A 472 -0.54 43.25 12.88
N GLU A 473 -0.52 42.77 14.12
CA GLU A 473 0.71 42.39 14.83
C GLU A 473 1.41 41.19 14.15
N MET A 474 0.63 40.14 13.83
CA MET A 474 1.18 38.94 13.20
C MET A 474 1.69 39.23 11.79
N LEU A 475 0.99 40.04 10.98
CA LEU A 475 1.44 40.38 9.63
C LEU A 475 2.83 41.03 9.64
N THR A 476 3.07 42.00 10.53
CA THR A 476 4.39 42.66 10.66
C THR A 476 5.50 41.67 11.04
N ARG A 477 5.20 40.64 11.85
CA ARG A 477 6.18 39.58 12.17
C ARG A 477 6.55 38.71 10.98
N PHE A 478 5.64 38.53 10.02
CA PHE A 478 5.85 37.73 8.81
C PHE A 478 6.45 38.50 7.62
N GLU A 479 6.53 39.84 7.67
CA GLU A 479 7.10 40.66 6.57
C GLU A 479 8.55 40.32 6.21
N GLY A 480 9.40 40.01 7.20
CA GLY A 480 10.76 39.53 6.96
C GLY A 480 10.80 38.11 6.35
N ILE A 481 9.90 37.25 6.83
CA ILE A 481 9.82 35.81 6.49
C ILE A 481 9.36 35.60 5.03
N ALA A 482 8.58 36.52 4.47
CA ALA A 482 8.04 36.42 3.10
C ALA A 482 9.08 36.28 1.97
N ASN A 483 10.36 36.53 2.27
CA ASN A 483 11.48 36.45 1.33
C ASN A 483 12.39 35.23 1.57
N GLU A 484 12.05 34.36 2.52
CA GLU A 484 12.81 33.14 2.81
C GLU A 484 12.55 32.06 1.75
N GLU A 485 13.51 31.14 1.58
CA GLU A 485 13.39 30.03 0.64
C GLU A 485 12.20 29.13 1.00
N ASN A 486 11.51 28.60 -0.01
CA ASN A 486 10.27 27.81 0.12
C ASN A 486 9.05 28.52 0.77
N ALA A 487 9.15 29.78 1.23
CA ALA A 487 8.02 30.53 1.82
C ALA A 487 6.81 30.64 0.88
N GLU A 488 7.04 30.81 -0.43
CA GLU A 488 5.97 30.86 -1.43
C GLU A 488 5.23 29.51 -1.56
N ILE A 489 5.95 28.40 -1.43
CA ILE A 489 5.39 27.04 -1.49
C ILE A 489 4.52 26.77 -0.24
N PHE A 490 4.99 27.22 0.93
CA PHE A 490 4.19 27.20 2.15
C PHE A 490 2.94 28.10 2.06
N SER A 491 3.02 29.27 1.41
CA SER A 491 1.85 30.12 1.13
C SER A 491 0.79 29.37 0.30
N ARG A 492 1.21 28.69 -0.77
CA ARG A 492 0.32 27.87 -1.61
C ARG A 492 -0.32 26.73 -0.81
N PHE A 493 0.44 26.06 0.07
CA PHE A 493 -0.11 25.05 0.98
C PHE A 493 -1.17 25.64 1.93
N LEU A 494 -0.90 26.79 2.55
CA LEU A 494 -1.85 27.43 3.46
C LEU A 494 -3.14 27.83 2.76
N ASN A 495 -3.10 28.36 1.53
CA ASN A 495 -4.31 28.72 0.80
C ASN A 495 -5.17 27.50 0.46
N ARG A 496 -4.53 26.37 0.09
CA ARG A 496 -5.19 25.07 -0.11
C ARG A 496 -5.89 24.58 1.15
N LEU A 497 -5.19 24.65 2.27
CA LEU A 497 -5.73 24.30 3.59
C LEU A 497 -6.88 25.23 4.01
N GLN A 498 -6.77 26.53 3.70
CA GLN A 498 -7.77 27.57 4.00
C GLN A 498 -9.10 27.34 3.28
N TYR A 499 -9.05 26.82 2.05
CA TYR A 499 -10.26 26.48 1.31
C TYR A 499 -10.88 25.20 1.85
N ARG A 500 -10.09 24.11 2.00
CA ARG A 500 -10.59 22.79 2.42
C ARG A 500 -11.25 22.81 3.80
N TYR A 501 -10.80 23.69 4.70
CA TYR A 501 -11.33 23.85 6.05
C TYR A 501 -11.88 25.27 6.28
N ARG A 502 -12.71 25.75 5.34
CA ARG A 502 -13.38 27.06 5.40
C ARG A 502 -14.59 27.10 6.34
N ASP A 503 -15.36 26.01 6.40
CA ASP A 503 -16.69 26.02 7.02
C ASP A 503 -16.65 26.09 8.57
N PRO A 504 -17.69 26.66 9.22
CA PRO A 504 -17.71 26.86 10.68
C PRO A 504 -17.56 25.58 11.50
N GLN A 505 -17.93 24.41 10.96
CA GLN A 505 -17.76 23.11 11.63
C GLN A 505 -16.29 22.72 11.87
N TYR A 506 -15.33 23.47 11.31
CA TYR A 506 -13.89 23.25 11.47
C TYR A 506 -13.21 24.24 12.43
N GLU A 507 -13.95 24.98 13.26
CA GLU A 507 -13.39 26.04 14.13
C GLU A 507 -12.26 25.56 15.07
N ASP A 508 -12.35 24.36 15.62
CA ASP A 508 -11.27 23.74 16.41
C ASP A 508 -10.00 23.49 15.58
N PHE A 509 -10.14 22.88 14.40
CA PHE A 509 -9.03 22.64 13.47
C PHE A 509 -8.39 23.95 12.99
N ARG A 510 -9.22 24.96 12.67
CA ARG A 510 -8.75 26.30 12.28
C ARG A 510 -7.96 26.97 13.40
N SER A 511 -8.30 26.70 14.66
CA SER A 511 -7.55 27.15 15.82
C SER A 511 -6.18 26.47 15.94
N GLN A 512 -6.09 25.16 15.66
CA GLN A 512 -4.80 24.45 15.61
C GLN A 512 -3.86 24.99 14.51
N VAL A 513 -4.40 25.31 13.32
CA VAL A 513 -3.60 25.94 12.24
C VAL A 513 -3.10 27.32 12.66
N LYS A 514 -3.95 28.15 13.27
CA LYS A 514 -3.56 29.46 13.81
C LYS A 514 -2.43 29.34 14.84
N GLU A 515 -2.50 28.38 15.76
CA GLU A 515 -1.49 28.17 16.81
C GLU A 515 -0.13 27.71 16.24
N CYS A 516 -0.15 26.80 15.27
CA CYS A 516 1.02 26.43 14.47
C CYS A 516 1.69 27.66 13.84
N LEU A 517 0.91 28.55 13.22
CA LEU A 517 1.43 29.75 12.58
C LEU A 517 2.05 30.77 13.56
N ILE A 518 1.55 30.86 14.80
CA ILE A 518 2.20 31.66 15.85
C ILE A 518 3.59 31.09 16.14
N ARG A 519 3.71 29.77 16.37
CA ARG A 519 4.99 29.11 16.69
C ARG A 519 5.99 29.21 15.54
N LEU A 520 5.54 29.01 14.30
CA LEU A 520 6.34 29.14 13.08
C LEU A 520 6.90 30.58 12.90
N ALA A 521 6.18 31.59 13.37
CA ALA A 521 6.65 32.99 13.36
C ALA A 521 7.66 33.31 14.47
N ASP A 522 7.74 32.51 15.54
CA ASP A 522 8.71 32.69 16.65
C ASP A 522 9.95 31.79 16.49
N LYS A 523 9.88 30.75 15.66
CA LYS A 523 10.90 29.68 15.54
C LYS A 523 11.41 29.51 14.10
N PRO A 524 12.55 30.12 13.71
CA PRO A 524 13.15 29.94 12.37
C PRO A 524 13.41 28.48 12.00
N GLU A 525 13.87 27.68 12.95
CA GLU A 525 14.28 26.28 12.74
C GLU A 525 13.06 25.35 12.58
N LEU A 526 11.94 25.66 13.25
CA LEU A 526 10.64 25.01 13.00
C LEU A 526 10.12 25.38 11.61
N ARG A 527 10.26 26.66 11.24
CA ARG A 527 9.78 27.19 9.97
C ARG A 527 10.46 26.54 8.78
N GLU A 528 11.78 26.39 8.82
CA GLU A 528 12.55 25.67 7.81
C GLU A 528 12.03 24.22 7.65
N LYS A 529 11.87 23.48 8.76
CA LYS A 529 11.32 22.11 8.74
C LYS A 529 9.91 22.05 8.14
N LEU A 530 9.00 22.96 8.54
CA LEU A 530 7.63 22.99 8.02
C LEU A 530 7.55 23.45 6.55
N PHE A 531 8.44 24.33 6.10
CA PHE A 531 8.57 24.70 4.69
C PHE A 531 9.08 23.53 3.85
N MET A 532 10.03 22.73 4.36
CA MET A 532 10.49 21.50 3.70
C MET A 532 9.39 20.43 3.61
N CYS A 533 8.58 20.23 4.66
CA CYS A 533 7.40 19.35 4.58
C CYS A 533 6.39 19.79 3.50
N ALA A 534 6.24 21.11 3.26
CA ALA A 534 5.45 21.59 2.13
C ALA A 534 6.11 21.21 0.80
N TYR A 535 7.39 21.53 0.64
CA TYR A 535 8.19 21.28 -0.57
C TYR A 535 8.14 19.81 -1.01
N GLU A 536 8.50 18.87 -0.13
CA GLU A 536 8.54 17.42 -0.43
C GLU A 536 7.18 16.89 -0.87
N SER A 537 6.10 17.40 -0.29
CA SER A 537 4.74 17.00 -0.68
C SER A 537 4.30 17.53 -2.05
N THR A 538 4.85 18.66 -2.53
CA THR A 538 4.51 19.21 -3.86
C THR A 538 5.10 18.45 -5.04
N LEU A 539 5.93 17.42 -4.79
CA LEU A 539 6.50 16.55 -5.82
C LEU A 539 5.59 15.35 -6.20
N ASN A 540 4.49 15.10 -5.48
CA ASN A 540 3.65 13.90 -5.66
C ASN A 540 2.13 14.15 -5.51
N CYS A 541 1.45 14.52 -6.59
CA CYS A 541 -0.01 14.56 -6.78
C CYS A 541 -0.87 15.44 -5.83
N ASP A 542 -1.95 16.01 -6.35
CA ASP A 542 -2.67 17.14 -5.73
C ASP A 542 -3.54 16.80 -4.50
N ASP A 543 -3.88 15.54 -4.27
CA ASP A 543 -4.82 15.15 -3.21
C ASP A 543 -4.24 15.24 -1.79
N ARG A 544 -2.90 15.25 -1.66
CA ARG A 544 -2.18 14.97 -0.41
C ARG A 544 -2.25 16.05 0.69
N ILE A 545 -3.05 17.11 0.56
CA ILE A 545 -3.11 18.26 1.50
C ILE A 545 -3.23 17.83 2.97
N SER A 546 -4.11 16.86 3.28
CA SER A 546 -4.30 16.37 4.65
C SER A 546 -3.14 15.49 5.15
N LEU A 547 -2.46 14.77 4.25
CA LEU A 547 -1.23 14.03 4.56
C LEU A 547 -0.07 15.00 4.81
N THR A 548 0.10 16.03 3.98
CA THR A 548 1.06 17.12 4.20
C THR A 548 0.84 17.79 5.56
N TRP A 549 -0.41 18.07 5.93
CA TRP A 549 -0.72 18.61 7.26
C TRP A 549 -0.31 17.64 8.37
N ASN A 550 -0.62 16.34 8.27
CA ASN A 550 -0.27 15.35 9.28
C ASN A 550 1.26 15.15 9.38
N MET A 551 2.00 15.20 8.26
CA MET A 551 3.47 15.25 8.24
C MET A 551 3.99 16.51 8.94
N MET A 552 3.41 17.68 8.67
CA MET A 552 3.70 18.92 9.40
C MET A 552 3.34 18.84 10.89
N ARG A 553 2.37 18.02 11.31
CA ARG A 553 2.08 17.78 12.74
C ARG A 553 3.19 16.95 13.36
N VAL A 554 3.58 15.84 12.75
CA VAL A 554 4.71 15.01 13.22
C VAL A 554 6.00 15.83 13.29
N ALA A 555 6.28 16.67 12.29
CA ALA A 555 7.45 17.57 12.28
C ALA A 555 7.42 18.63 13.39
N GLU A 556 6.28 19.25 13.68
CA GLU A 556 6.15 20.21 14.79
C GLU A 556 6.21 19.51 16.17
N MET A 557 5.63 18.33 16.29
CA MET A 557 5.68 17.50 17.51
C MET A 557 7.10 17.03 17.80
N ALA A 558 7.81 16.55 16.77
CA ALA A 558 9.24 16.25 16.83
C ALA A 558 10.04 17.49 17.25
N PHE A 559 9.86 18.64 16.58
CA PHE A 559 10.52 19.90 16.94
C PHE A 559 10.24 20.33 18.39
N THR A 560 9.01 20.14 18.88
CA THR A 560 8.62 20.48 20.26
C THR A 560 9.46 19.68 21.27
N VAL A 561 9.57 18.36 21.10
CA VAL A 561 10.43 17.52 21.95
C VAL A 561 11.90 17.88 21.75
N GLU A 562 12.33 18.03 20.49
CA GLU A 562 13.70 18.31 20.10
C GLU A 562 14.22 19.63 20.66
N GLN A 563 13.42 20.69 20.77
CA GLN A 563 13.87 22.05 21.09
C GLN A 563 13.21 22.72 22.30
N GLU A 564 11.98 22.36 22.66
CA GLU A 564 11.24 22.89 23.83
C GLU A 564 11.21 21.90 25.01
N GLY A 565 11.61 20.64 24.77
CA GLY A 565 11.78 19.64 25.82
C GLY A 565 12.94 19.94 26.77
N HIS A 566 12.66 19.88 28.07
CA HIS A 566 13.60 20.09 29.17
C HIS A 566 13.17 19.30 30.42
N GLU A 567 14.01 19.27 31.46
CA GLU A 567 13.77 18.46 32.66
C GLU A 567 12.49 18.79 33.46
N GLY A 568 11.83 19.93 33.18
CA GLY A 568 10.59 20.37 33.84
C GLY A 568 9.28 20.02 33.10
N ASN A 569 9.33 19.51 31.86
CA ASN A 569 8.13 19.17 31.07
C ASN A 569 8.16 17.74 30.46
N LEU A 570 8.98 16.85 31.02
CA LEU A 570 9.10 15.46 30.56
C LEU A 570 7.76 14.71 30.36
N PRO A 571 6.71 14.91 31.19
CA PRO A 571 5.41 14.27 30.95
C PRO A 571 4.73 14.69 29.65
N GLU A 572 4.79 15.98 29.32
CA GLU A 572 4.26 16.55 28.09
C GLU A 572 5.03 16.04 26.88
N MET A 573 6.37 16.02 26.97
CA MET A 573 7.24 15.52 25.90
C MET A 573 7.03 14.03 25.61
N ILE A 574 6.74 13.21 26.63
CA ILE A 574 6.45 11.79 26.45
C ILE A 574 5.04 11.56 25.87
N ASP A 575 4.02 12.35 26.22
CA ASP A 575 2.71 12.22 25.57
C ASP A 575 2.80 12.59 24.08
N ILE A 576 3.47 13.69 23.74
CA ILE A 576 3.75 14.08 22.35
C ILE A 576 4.47 12.94 21.61
N ALA A 577 5.50 12.34 22.21
CA ALA A 577 6.22 11.21 21.63
C ALA A 577 5.33 9.97 21.44
N ARG A 578 4.46 9.64 22.40
CA ARG A 578 3.48 8.55 22.28
C ARG A 578 2.47 8.81 21.17
N GLN A 579 2.00 10.05 21.01
CA GLN A 579 1.11 10.41 19.91
C GLN A 579 1.79 10.28 18.53
N VAL A 580 3.05 10.71 18.38
CA VAL A 580 3.83 10.49 17.14
C VAL A 580 3.97 9.00 16.83
N PHE A 581 4.36 8.17 17.82
CA PHE A 581 4.46 6.72 17.67
C PHE A 581 3.15 6.07 17.16
N ARG A 582 1.99 6.53 17.66
CA ARG A 582 0.67 6.06 17.20
C ARG A 582 0.39 6.47 15.75
N ILE A 583 0.71 7.71 15.35
CA ILE A 583 0.51 8.22 13.99
C ILE A 583 1.41 7.48 12.99
N GLU A 584 2.68 7.24 13.32
CA GLU A 584 3.60 6.42 12.54
C GLU A 584 3.08 4.98 12.40
N SER A 585 2.68 4.35 13.51
CA SER A 585 2.14 2.98 13.51
C SER A 585 0.85 2.84 12.68
N LEU A 586 -0.06 3.81 12.74
CA LEU A 586 -1.25 3.83 11.88
C LEU A 586 -0.89 3.97 10.39
N THR A 587 0.15 4.73 10.07
CA THR A 587 0.64 4.89 8.70
C THR A 587 1.28 3.59 8.18
N GLU A 588 2.03 2.86 9.03
CA GLU A 588 2.55 1.51 8.73
C GLU A 588 1.41 0.49 8.49
N ILE A 589 0.31 0.57 9.25
CA ILE A 589 -0.88 -0.27 9.07
C ILE A 589 -1.61 0.08 7.77
N ALA A 590 -1.85 1.37 7.51
CA ALA A 590 -2.51 1.85 6.29
C ALA A 590 -1.73 1.46 5.02
N ASN A 591 -0.41 1.68 4.99
CA ASN A 591 0.43 1.32 3.86
C ASN A 591 0.39 -0.20 3.57
N ARG A 592 0.34 -1.05 4.60
CA ARG A 592 0.18 -2.50 4.42
C ARG A 592 -1.21 -2.88 3.90
N LYS A 593 -2.28 -2.17 4.30
CA LYS A 593 -3.65 -2.36 3.78
C LYS A 593 -3.78 -1.90 2.32
N ILE A 594 -3.20 -0.75 1.97
CA ILE A 594 -3.09 -0.25 0.58
C ILE A 594 -2.43 -1.29 -0.32
N GLN A 595 -1.27 -1.81 0.10
CA GLN A 595 -0.55 -2.87 -0.61
C GLN A 595 -1.28 -4.23 -0.65
N GLN A 596 -2.35 -4.42 0.13
CA GLN A 596 -3.27 -5.57 -0.01
C GLN A 596 -4.42 -5.27 -0.98
N ILE A 597 -4.94 -4.03 -1.02
CA ILE A 597 -6.00 -3.61 -1.94
C ILE A 597 -5.48 -3.60 -3.38
N LEU A 598 -4.29 -3.01 -3.61
CA LEU A 598 -3.63 -2.96 -4.93
C LEU A 598 -3.38 -4.35 -5.56
N ARG A 599 -3.20 -5.39 -4.73
CA ARG A 599 -3.04 -6.80 -5.18
C ARG A 599 -4.34 -7.47 -5.63
N VAL A 600 -5.49 -6.86 -5.34
CA VAL A 600 -6.83 -7.39 -5.65
C VAL A 600 -7.54 -6.51 -6.69
N ASN A 601 -7.19 -5.22 -6.76
CA ASN A 601 -7.82 -4.26 -7.65
C ASN A 601 -6.77 -3.33 -8.31
N ASN A 602 -6.28 -3.71 -9.49
CA ASN A 602 -5.22 -3.00 -10.23
C ASN A 602 -5.54 -1.56 -10.67
N THR A 603 -6.75 -1.05 -10.40
CA THR A 603 -7.18 0.33 -10.69
C THR A 603 -7.39 1.16 -9.42
N PHE A 604 -7.01 0.65 -8.24
CA PHE A 604 -7.08 1.40 -7.00
C PHE A 604 -6.05 2.54 -6.98
N ASN A 605 -6.52 3.76 -6.76
CA ASN A 605 -5.72 4.99 -6.75
C ASN A 605 -6.09 5.89 -5.54
N GLU A 606 -6.81 5.33 -4.56
CA GLU A 606 -7.44 6.01 -3.42
C GLU A 606 -6.66 5.69 -2.12
N ASP A 607 -5.34 5.61 -2.23
CA ASP A 607 -4.40 5.29 -1.14
C ASP A 607 -4.54 6.22 0.07
N LEU A 608 -4.88 7.49 -0.18
CA LEU A 608 -5.04 8.53 0.82
C LEU A 608 -6.23 8.25 1.73
N GLU A 609 -7.32 7.70 1.19
CA GLU A 609 -8.56 7.39 1.88
C GLU A 609 -8.34 6.37 3.01
N VAL A 610 -7.40 5.44 2.83
CA VAL A 610 -7.05 4.41 3.82
C VAL A 610 -6.29 5.01 5.02
N ILE A 611 -5.32 5.90 4.75
CA ILE A 611 -4.51 6.56 5.80
C ILE A 611 -5.38 7.49 6.64
N LEU A 612 -6.15 8.37 5.97
CA LEU A 612 -7.03 9.32 6.65
C LEU A 612 -8.18 8.60 7.35
N GLY A 613 -8.76 7.56 6.75
CA GLY A 613 -9.82 6.75 7.34
C GLY A 613 -9.42 6.15 8.69
N LEU A 614 -8.24 5.52 8.80
CA LEU A 614 -7.75 4.99 10.07
C LEU A 614 -7.44 6.10 11.09
N GLN A 615 -6.77 7.18 10.67
CA GLN A 615 -6.36 8.26 11.59
C GLN A 615 -7.57 9.04 12.14
N THR A 616 -8.60 9.30 11.32
CA THR A 616 -9.82 10.00 11.76
C THR A 616 -10.72 9.08 12.61
N GLN A 617 -10.96 7.82 12.21
CA GLN A 617 -11.80 6.89 12.98
C GLN A 617 -11.21 6.55 14.36
N LEU A 618 -9.87 6.46 14.47
CA LEU A 618 -9.19 6.09 15.71
C LEU A 618 -8.69 7.28 16.53
N ARG A 619 -8.95 8.53 16.10
CA ARG A 619 -8.54 9.76 16.80
C ARG A 619 -8.86 9.71 18.29
N ASP A 620 -10.12 9.41 18.62
CA ASP A 620 -10.61 9.45 20.00
C ASP A 620 -10.22 8.17 20.77
N ALA A 621 -10.20 7.02 20.09
CA ALA A 621 -9.81 5.73 20.65
C ALA A 621 -8.31 5.63 21.01
N LEU A 622 -7.44 6.34 20.26
CA LEU A 622 -5.98 6.37 20.45
C LEU A 622 -5.47 7.71 21.03
N ARG A 623 -6.39 8.61 21.43
CA ARG A 623 -6.10 9.93 22.04
C ARG A 623 -5.13 10.76 21.20
N LEU A 624 -5.48 11.01 19.94
CA LEU A 624 -4.69 11.81 19.00
C LEU A 624 -5.24 13.25 18.96
N THR A 625 -4.55 14.21 19.56
CA THR A 625 -5.11 15.56 19.79
C THR A 625 -5.02 16.51 18.59
N HIS A 626 -4.29 16.14 17.53
CA HIS A 626 -3.94 17.04 16.42
C HIS A 626 -4.22 16.50 15.00
N VAL A 627 -5.08 15.47 14.88
CA VAL A 627 -5.47 14.87 13.59
C VAL A 627 -6.62 15.65 12.93
N ALA A 628 -6.61 15.73 11.60
CA ALA A 628 -7.69 16.37 10.84
C ALA A 628 -9.08 15.77 11.16
N PRO A 629 -10.13 16.61 11.30
CA PRO A 629 -11.37 16.20 11.98
C PRO A 629 -12.30 15.31 11.15
N ASP A 630 -12.21 15.35 9.82
CA ASP A 630 -13.19 14.80 8.88
C ASP A 630 -12.53 14.06 7.71
N MET A 631 -13.26 13.09 7.16
CA MET A 631 -12.92 12.38 5.92
C MET A 631 -14.15 12.27 5.01
N TYR A 632 -14.19 13.05 3.93
CA TYR A 632 -15.37 13.17 3.05
C TYR A 632 -15.76 11.86 2.32
N PHE A 633 -14.79 10.97 2.07
CA PHE A 633 -14.95 9.79 1.22
C PHE A 633 -14.80 8.46 1.99
N PHE A 634 -15.22 8.37 3.25
CA PHE A 634 -15.05 7.13 4.04
C PHE A 634 -15.54 5.85 3.35
N ARG A 635 -16.60 5.94 2.52
CA ARG A 635 -17.13 4.83 1.71
C ARG A 635 -16.17 4.27 0.64
N PHE A 636 -15.12 5.01 0.30
CA PHE A 636 -14.09 4.67 -0.69
C PHE A 636 -12.79 4.16 -0.03
N SER A 637 -12.65 4.26 1.31
CA SER A 637 -11.46 3.77 2.03
C SER A 637 -11.24 2.25 2.00
N HIS A 638 -12.24 1.47 1.56
CA HIS A 638 -12.29 0.00 1.68
C HIS A 638 -12.00 -0.54 3.11
N LEU A 639 -12.05 0.31 4.15
CA LEU A 639 -11.86 -0.08 5.54
C LEU A 639 -13.16 -0.67 6.10
N THR A 640 -13.06 -1.91 6.59
CA THR A 640 -14.14 -2.53 7.37
C THR A 640 -14.06 -2.08 8.84
N GLU A 641 -15.14 -2.26 9.59
CA GLU A 641 -15.14 -2.06 11.05
C GLU A 641 -14.11 -3.00 11.75
N ILE A 642 -13.81 -4.15 11.15
CA ILE A 642 -12.80 -5.11 11.61
C ILE A 642 -11.38 -4.55 11.39
N ASP A 643 -11.11 -3.93 10.24
CA ASP A 643 -9.83 -3.28 9.95
C ASP A 643 -9.53 -2.17 10.97
N VAL A 644 -10.53 -1.33 11.27
CA VAL A 644 -10.42 -0.24 12.25
C VAL A 644 -10.10 -0.79 13.65
N LYS A 645 -10.85 -1.78 14.15
CA LYS A 645 -10.60 -2.40 15.46
C LYS A 645 -9.27 -3.17 15.52
N THR A 646 -8.86 -3.77 14.41
CA THR A 646 -7.57 -4.47 14.31
C THR A 646 -6.41 -3.48 14.31
N ALA A 647 -6.54 -2.34 13.64
CA ALA A 647 -5.56 -1.26 13.71
C ALA A 647 -5.46 -0.67 15.13
N GLU A 648 -6.59 -0.42 15.79
CA GLU A 648 -6.65 0.01 17.20
C GLU A 648 -5.86 -0.94 18.11
N ARG A 649 -6.13 -2.25 18.02
CA ARG A 649 -5.44 -3.28 18.81
C ARG A 649 -3.95 -3.37 18.47
N GLN A 650 -3.58 -3.34 17.18
CA GLN A 650 -2.18 -3.37 16.77
C GLN A 650 -1.39 -2.18 17.34
N VAL A 651 -1.94 -0.97 17.29
CA VAL A 651 -1.27 0.22 17.85
C VAL A 651 -1.13 0.13 19.37
N ARG A 652 -2.18 -0.29 20.10
CA ARG A 652 -2.11 -0.44 21.57
C ARG A 652 -1.07 -1.47 22.01
N VAL A 653 -1.05 -2.65 21.38
CA VAL A 653 -0.07 -3.71 21.65
C VAL A 653 1.34 -3.25 21.27
N ALA A 654 1.50 -2.56 20.14
CA ALA A 654 2.78 -2.00 19.72
C ALA A 654 3.29 -0.92 20.69
N GLU A 655 2.43 -0.07 21.23
CA GLU A 655 2.83 0.96 22.19
C GLU A 655 3.25 0.34 23.53
N ASN A 656 2.48 -0.62 24.04
CA ASN A 656 2.80 -1.33 25.28
C ASN A 656 4.13 -2.12 25.22
N SER A 657 4.57 -2.54 24.02
CA SER A 657 5.74 -3.43 23.83
C SER A 657 6.96 -2.77 23.18
N ARG A 658 6.78 -1.77 22.32
CA ARG A 658 7.86 -1.15 21.52
C ARG A 658 8.16 0.31 21.87
N PHE A 659 7.26 1.03 22.56
CA PHE A 659 7.38 2.48 22.72
C PHE A 659 8.71 2.93 23.37
N GLU A 660 9.17 2.28 24.43
CA GLU A 660 10.45 2.64 25.07
C GLU A 660 11.65 2.42 24.13
N SER A 661 11.63 1.37 23.31
CA SER A 661 12.71 1.10 22.36
C SER A 661 12.75 2.11 21.21
N TRP A 662 11.57 2.48 20.70
CA TRP A 662 11.39 3.55 19.72
C TRP A 662 11.82 4.92 20.28
N LEU A 663 11.36 5.28 21.48
CA LEU A 663 11.64 6.58 22.13
C LEU A 663 13.15 6.83 22.30
N ASN A 664 13.91 5.81 22.68
CA ASN A 664 15.36 5.93 22.83
C ASN A 664 16.12 6.01 21.49
N ASN A 665 15.51 5.54 20.40
CA ASN A 665 16.02 5.69 19.03
C ASN A 665 15.56 6.99 18.34
N TRP A 666 14.54 7.66 18.87
CA TRP A 666 13.95 8.87 18.26
C TRP A 666 14.84 10.11 18.52
N GLU A 667 15.44 10.66 17.46
CA GLU A 667 16.41 11.76 17.54
C GLU A 667 15.92 13.00 18.34
N PRO A 668 14.66 13.45 18.25
CA PRO A 668 14.13 14.51 19.11
C PRO A 668 14.33 14.27 20.61
N TRP A 669 14.09 13.04 21.08
CA TRP A 669 14.32 12.65 22.48
C TRP A 669 15.82 12.63 22.82
N GLN A 670 16.68 12.23 21.87
CA GLN A 670 18.14 12.29 22.04
C GLN A 670 18.65 13.74 22.17
N MET A 671 18.09 14.69 21.43
CA MET A 671 18.42 16.13 21.55
C MET A 671 17.89 16.76 22.84
N LEU A 672 16.75 16.31 23.34
CA LEU A 672 16.26 16.65 24.68
C LEU A 672 17.24 16.17 25.76
N LEU A 673 17.65 14.90 25.71
CA LEU A 673 18.61 14.33 26.66
C LEU A 673 19.97 15.04 26.61
N LYS A 674 20.43 15.43 25.41
CA LYS A 674 21.63 16.24 25.19
C LYS A 674 21.58 17.59 25.91
N ARG A 675 20.42 18.24 26.01
CA ARG A 675 20.28 19.49 26.80
C ARG A 675 20.28 19.25 28.31
N ILE A 676 19.69 18.14 28.77
CA ILE A 676 19.60 17.85 30.22
C ILE A 676 20.94 17.41 30.80
N ASP A 677 21.71 16.58 30.08
CA ASP A 677 23.02 16.10 30.54
C ASP A 677 24.03 16.09 29.37
N PRO A 678 24.60 17.26 29.01
CA PRO A 678 25.51 17.38 27.86
C PRO A 678 26.78 16.53 28.00
N LEU A 679 27.29 16.38 29.24
CA LEU A 679 28.51 15.61 29.53
C LEU A 679 28.27 14.10 29.39
N TRP A 680 27.12 13.61 29.86
CA TRP A 680 26.70 12.24 29.54
C TRP A 680 26.49 12.07 28.03
N TYR A 681 25.83 13.01 27.34
CA TYR A 681 25.55 12.87 25.91
C TYR A 681 26.83 12.84 25.07
N GLU A 682 27.82 13.66 25.39
CA GLU A 682 29.14 13.63 24.75
C GLU A 682 29.85 12.29 25.01
N THR A 683 29.73 11.74 26.22
CA THR A 683 30.20 10.38 26.55
C THR A 683 29.46 9.29 25.76
N ALA A 684 28.14 9.38 25.65
CA ALA A 684 27.25 8.46 24.93
C ALA A 684 27.50 8.47 23.41
N VAL A 685 27.78 9.64 22.83
CA VAL A 685 28.18 9.79 21.43
C VAL A 685 29.58 9.21 21.20
N ASN A 686 30.52 9.44 22.12
CA ASN A 686 31.84 8.81 22.07
C ASN A 686 31.76 7.27 22.20
N GLU A 687 30.87 6.73 23.05
CA GLU A 687 30.59 5.29 23.10
C GLU A 687 29.97 4.79 21.80
N LYS A 688 29.03 5.52 21.19
CA LYS A 688 28.42 5.17 19.90
C LYS A 688 29.47 5.10 18.78
N TYR A 689 30.39 6.06 18.69
CA TYR A 689 31.48 6.02 17.70
C TYR A 689 32.48 4.90 18.02
N ALA A 690 32.95 4.79 19.26
CA ALA A 690 33.87 3.71 19.66
C ALA A 690 33.29 2.29 19.54
N PHE A 691 31.96 2.17 19.51
CA PHE A 691 31.25 0.94 19.16
C PHE A 691 31.30 0.67 17.65
N VAL A 692 30.91 1.64 16.81
CA VAL A 692 30.89 1.52 15.33
C VAL A 692 32.28 1.27 14.76
N ASP A 693 33.29 1.98 15.27
CA ASP A 693 34.70 1.81 14.90
C ASP A 693 35.37 0.62 15.64
N GLY A 694 34.64 -0.03 16.54
CA GLY A 694 35.13 -1.07 17.44
C GLY A 694 34.77 -2.50 17.00
N PRO A 695 35.43 -3.51 17.58
CA PRO A 695 35.13 -4.91 17.28
C PRO A 695 33.73 -5.33 17.75
N ASP A 696 33.10 -4.62 18.69
CA ASP A 696 31.77 -4.97 19.20
C ASP A 696 30.66 -4.79 18.14
N PHE A 697 30.75 -3.78 17.28
CA PHE A 697 29.80 -3.64 16.15
C PHE A 697 29.95 -4.80 15.17
N GLN A 698 31.18 -5.18 14.79
CA GLN A 698 31.39 -6.31 13.88
C GLN A 698 31.03 -7.65 14.53
N ASN A 699 31.33 -7.86 15.82
CA ASN A 699 30.91 -9.05 16.56
C ASN A 699 29.39 -9.19 16.57
N ARG A 700 28.65 -8.13 16.93
CA ARG A 700 27.19 -8.16 16.93
C ARG A 700 26.60 -8.29 15.53
N LEU A 701 27.24 -7.71 14.52
CA LEU A 701 26.86 -7.90 13.12
C LEU A 701 27.10 -9.35 12.67
N ASP A 702 28.20 -9.98 13.10
CA ASP A 702 28.49 -11.40 12.86
C ASP A 702 27.56 -12.32 13.69
N GLU A 703 27.07 -11.89 14.85
CA GLU A 703 25.98 -12.55 15.57
C GLU A 703 24.65 -12.39 14.84
N LYS A 704 24.34 -11.24 14.23
CA LYS A 704 23.18 -11.10 13.33
C LYS A 704 23.35 -11.97 12.09
N PHE A 705 24.51 -12.02 11.46
CA PHE A 705 24.78 -12.93 10.34
C PHE A 705 24.60 -14.40 10.75
N GLN A 706 24.96 -14.80 11.97
CA GLN A 706 24.68 -16.16 12.47
C GLN A 706 23.20 -16.39 12.80
N LEU A 707 22.53 -15.43 13.44
CA LEU A 707 21.12 -15.49 13.84
C LEU A 707 20.18 -15.52 12.63
N HIS A 708 20.53 -14.78 11.58
CA HIS A 708 19.83 -14.72 10.28
C HIS A 708 20.43 -15.65 9.23
N GLN A 709 21.48 -16.42 9.57
CA GLN A 709 22.14 -17.43 8.74
C GLN A 709 22.77 -16.93 7.43
N VAL A 710 23.12 -15.64 7.35
CA VAL A 710 23.68 -14.95 6.18
C VAL A 710 25.01 -15.60 5.74
N PRO A 711 25.10 -16.13 4.51
CA PRO A 711 26.30 -16.79 4.00
C PRO A 711 27.44 -15.79 3.80
N PRO A 712 28.73 -16.19 3.92
CA PRO A 712 29.89 -15.29 3.85
C PRO A 712 29.90 -14.34 2.65
N GLU A 713 29.47 -14.84 1.50
CA GLU A 713 29.38 -14.17 0.21
C GLU A 713 28.30 -13.06 0.14
N ALA A 714 27.23 -13.12 0.95
CA ALA A 714 26.16 -12.11 0.99
C ALA A 714 26.34 -11.09 2.13
N ARG A 715 27.44 -11.17 2.90
CA ARG A 715 27.64 -10.35 4.10
C ARG A 715 27.83 -8.86 3.82
N ASP A 716 28.41 -8.49 2.69
CA ASP A 716 28.66 -7.07 2.39
C ASP A 716 27.38 -6.33 2.00
N ASP A 717 26.40 -7.00 1.37
CA ASP A 717 25.09 -6.43 1.05
C ASP A 717 24.19 -6.41 2.30
N ALA A 718 24.11 -7.53 3.02
CA ALA A 718 23.39 -7.64 4.29
C ALA A 718 23.96 -6.73 5.41
N ARG A 719 25.22 -6.26 5.27
CA ARG A 719 25.89 -5.32 6.18
C ARG A 719 25.08 -4.06 6.42
N TYR A 720 24.44 -3.52 5.38
CA TYR A 720 23.72 -2.24 5.47
C TYR A 720 22.39 -2.34 6.24
N PRO A 721 21.43 -3.23 5.92
CA PRO A 721 20.20 -3.37 6.69
C PRO A 721 20.43 -3.92 8.11
N LEU A 722 21.26 -4.96 8.29
CA LEU A 722 21.53 -5.50 9.62
C LEU A 722 22.37 -4.54 10.47
N GLY A 723 23.30 -3.78 9.86
CA GLY A 723 24.06 -2.73 10.52
C GLY A 723 23.17 -1.62 11.10
N LYS A 724 22.07 -1.24 10.43
CA LYS A 724 21.07 -0.32 11.01
C LYS A 724 20.38 -0.89 12.25
N ILE A 725 20.06 -2.19 12.25
CA ILE A 725 19.45 -2.87 13.41
C ILE A 725 20.44 -2.92 14.58
N VAL A 726 21.68 -3.36 14.34
CA VAL A 726 22.75 -3.40 15.36
C VAL A 726 23.03 -2.01 15.96
N LEU A 727 23.01 -0.96 15.12
CA LEU A 727 23.14 0.42 15.57
C LEU A 727 21.95 0.88 16.42
N ALA A 728 20.71 0.55 16.03
CA ALA A 728 19.50 0.90 16.78
C ALA A 728 19.40 0.15 18.13
N GLU A 729 19.85 -1.10 18.19
CA GLU A 729 19.98 -1.86 19.44
C GLU A 729 21.01 -1.23 20.38
N LYS A 730 22.19 -0.84 19.88
CA LYS A 730 23.20 -0.17 20.71
C LYS A 730 22.77 1.23 21.14
N ILE A 731 22.09 1.99 20.27
CA ILE A 731 21.49 3.28 20.63
C ILE A 731 20.47 3.07 21.76
N HIS A 732 19.62 2.05 21.69
CA HIS A 732 18.71 1.73 22.79
C HIS A 732 19.47 1.43 24.09
N GLU A 733 20.50 0.57 24.09
CA GLU A 733 21.31 0.25 25.29
C GLU A 733 21.90 1.49 25.97
N ILE A 734 22.49 2.39 25.17
CA ILE A 734 23.13 3.61 25.66
C ILE A 734 22.08 4.55 26.27
N PHE A 735 20.98 4.80 25.55
CA PHE A 735 20.02 5.85 25.89
C PHE A 735 18.99 5.42 26.95
N VAL A 736 18.56 4.15 26.97
CA VAL A 736 17.50 3.66 27.88
C VAL A 736 17.82 3.88 29.36
N ASN A 737 19.09 3.66 29.73
CA ASN A 737 19.55 3.83 31.11
C ASN A 737 19.48 5.30 31.57
N GLN A 738 19.83 6.24 30.69
CA GLN A 738 19.76 7.67 30.98
C GLN A 738 18.29 8.16 30.97
N THR A 739 17.47 7.72 30.02
CA THR A 739 16.03 7.98 29.97
C THR A 739 15.35 7.57 31.27
N ARG A 740 15.56 6.33 31.72
CA ARG A 740 15.03 5.82 33.00
C ARG A 740 15.57 6.60 34.20
N LYS A 741 16.88 6.91 34.24
CA LYS A 741 17.52 7.70 35.31
C LYS A 741 16.92 9.10 35.45
N ILE A 742 16.73 9.82 34.35
CA ILE A 742 16.19 11.18 34.34
C ILE A 742 14.71 11.18 34.76
N LEU A 743 13.92 10.23 34.29
CA LEU A 743 12.51 10.10 34.69
C LEU A 743 12.36 9.68 36.16
N ALA A 744 13.18 8.75 36.65
CA ALA A 744 13.21 8.38 38.06
C ALA A 744 13.60 9.56 38.97
N ALA A 745 14.53 10.40 38.54
CA ALA A 745 14.94 11.63 39.26
C ALA A 745 13.85 12.72 39.30
N LYS A 746 12.74 12.56 38.58
CA LYS A 746 11.56 13.44 38.58
C LYS A 746 10.27 12.73 39.04
N GLU A 747 10.37 11.52 39.59
CA GLU A 747 9.21 10.69 39.99
C GLU A 747 8.25 10.38 38.80
N HIS A 748 8.82 10.18 37.62
CA HIS A 748 8.10 10.03 36.34
C HIS A 748 8.35 8.67 35.65
N SER A 749 8.89 7.68 36.35
CA SER A 749 9.19 6.34 35.79
C SER A 749 7.98 5.64 35.17
N SER A 750 6.78 5.84 35.74
CA SER A 750 5.53 5.24 35.26
C SER A 750 5.09 5.74 33.88
N LEU A 751 5.67 6.83 33.36
CA LEU A 751 5.40 7.31 32.00
C LEU A 751 5.92 6.35 30.90
N LEU A 752 6.77 5.39 31.25
CA LEU A 752 7.26 4.33 30.35
C LEU A 752 6.48 3.01 30.49
N GLU A 753 5.57 2.90 31.46
CA GLU A 753 4.77 1.69 31.66
C GLU A 753 3.74 1.49 30.52
N PRO A 754 3.21 0.25 30.36
CA PRO A 754 2.10 -0.02 29.45
C PRO A 754 0.90 0.88 29.74
N LEU A 755 0.46 1.63 28.73
CA LEU A 755 -0.61 2.63 28.87
C LEU A 755 -2.00 2.02 28.70
N TRP A 756 -2.09 0.92 27.96
CA TRP A 756 -3.34 0.27 27.57
C TRP A 756 -3.53 -1.05 28.32
N THR A 757 -4.74 -1.30 28.81
CA THR A 757 -5.17 -2.65 29.19
C THR A 757 -5.39 -3.49 27.93
N GLU A 758 -5.05 -4.78 27.98
CA GLU A 758 -5.24 -5.75 26.89
C GLU A 758 -6.72 -6.07 26.58
#